data_AF-R1FBK7-F1
#
_entry.id   AF-R1FBK7-F1
#
_cell.length_a   1.000
_cell.length_b   1.000
_cell.length_c   1.000
_cell.angle_alpha   90.00
_cell.angle_beta   90.00
_cell.angle_gamma   90.00
#
_symmetry.space_group_name_H-M   'P 1'
#
loop_
_entity.id
_entity.type
_entity.pdbx_description
1 polymer ?
#
loop_
_entity_poly.entity_id
_entity_poly.type
_entity_poly.pdbx_seq_one_letter_code
_entity_poly.pdbx_strand_id
1 'polypeptide(L)'
;MDSTAAVSFPERLVGRSEWARRTQRQGGRPGSYSGYVNVTPTDWLFYWYFRADNTGSRTPKPLLVWSNGGPGCSAMEGATTEISPLRLFDIKRGWASATGQLSDNAFAWSAHASLLFVDQPRYVGYSFGSGPHVTSSAQAGQDMVAFLIGWLRLFPEHAQADVILASESYGGHYVPAWSDAILAHNDGAAAEERIRLRGLLIGNGKINQRFASNDNFEAFLSQAHLLPPGRAASQRAPWENEYSWRVRSQLLGEAAQYLGYTPNGYDYRVRALACPACVQYNYTAWSSWFLTDEVRRALHVCGDAGRGAFAGSAAGCIRMPGFSDDSVGDGHSEALGRSLDRGVKVALLYGKQDSVCDFVQGLATADHLPWSGAATFRSATMAPLRLLGAEIGQWKASGGLSWYQIDGAGHMVPLDAPAAALGVLERLVVSPLVGGDATFLLLYRELYFRHLYSRLTPTLQQRIDSWANYEALFSLLLDGDAPADLALPNQWIWDLVDELIYQFQACSVEHVPPAAQEIAILKQRTDVWSVTSVLGMLAPEGGAGSMLHRMAERAKEPRFASVPLYEIGGYFATVGLLRVQCLLADYTLALKTVTSCHISVFYYVAFAYLMSRRYVDAIRTLSQILFYIGPRQAGPQPAAAYRLQLKLFLAEVKQQAMLPTVRSLLKLYTTIGIPKLAELLDEAESGGDAEGAFREQLQCLKHKTHALAHVADSSLTRRHSDYFVRQIGKLDEIIANIKAPAP
;
A
#
# COMPACT_ATOMS: atom_id res chain seq x y z
N MET A 1 -18.84 26.45 -47.51
CA MET A 1 -17.79 27.45 -47.27
C MET A 1 -18.38 28.47 -46.33
N ASP A 2 -18.05 28.40 -45.03
CA ASP A 2 -17.52 29.60 -44.35
C ASP A 2 -16.91 29.26 -42.97
N SER A 3 -15.82 29.97 -42.70
CA SER A 3 -15.06 30.09 -41.46
C SER A 3 -14.42 28.83 -40.84
N THR A 4 -13.22 28.54 -41.32
CA THR A 4 -12.10 28.13 -40.48
C THR A 4 -12.02 29.04 -39.25
N ALA A 5 -12.53 28.58 -38.11
CA ALA A 5 -12.17 29.18 -36.82
C ALA A 5 -10.67 28.96 -36.62
N ALA A 6 -9.86 29.96 -36.96
CA ALA A 6 -8.46 29.97 -36.65
C ALA A 6 -8.33 29.85 -35.13
N VAL A 7 -7.85 28.71 -34.65
CA VAL A 7 -7.53 28.48 -33.24
C VAL A 7 -6.48 29.52 -32.86
N SER A 8 -6.89 30.56 -32.14
CA SER A 8 -5.97 31.61 -31.70
C SER A 8 -5.12 31.05 -30.56
N PHE A 9 -3.84 30.76 -30.84
CA PHE A 9 -2.88 30.31 -29.84
C PHE A 9 -2.53 31.47 -28.89
N PRO A 10 -2.39 31.24 -27.57
CA PRO A 10 -1.88 32.27 -26.68
C PRO A 10 -0.46 32.65 -27.09
N GLU A 11 -0.18 33.96 -27.24
CA GLU A 11 1.15 34.50 -27.60
C GLU A 11 2.30 33.94 -26.74
N ARG A 12 2.00 33.45 -25.52
CA ARG A 12 2.98 32.86 -24.59
C ARG A 12 3.48 31.47 -24.96
N LEU A 13 2.75 30.70 -25.76
CA LEU A 13 3.19 29.39 -26.27
C LEU A 13 3.84 29.51 -27.65
N VAL A 14 3.53 30.57 -28.40
CA VAL A 14 4.09 30.81 -29.73
C VAL A 14 5.62 30.94 -29.62
N GLY A 15 6.35 29.96 -30.15
CA GLY A 15 7.81 29.90 -30.16
C GLY A 15 8.47 29.04 -29.07
N ARG A 16 7.71 28.39 -28.19
CA ARG A 16 8.24 27.36 -27.26
C ARG A 16 7.96 25.97 -27.83
N SER A 17 8.83 25.00 -27.60
CA SER A 17 8.58 23.57 -27.88
C SER A 17 7.92 22.87 -26.70
N GLU A 18 8.23 23.30 -25.49
CA GLU A 18 7.80 22.63 -24.26
C GLU A 18 7.45 23.68 -23.20
N TRP A 19 6.46 23.41 -22.36
CA TRP A 19 5.99 24.36 -21.35
C TRP A 19 5.43 23.71 -20.10
N ALA A 20 5.87 24.21 -18.94
CA ALA A 20 5.45 23.77 -17.61
C ALA A 20 5.13 24.97 -16.71
N ARG A 21 4.05 24.88 -15.93
CA ARG A 21 3.77 25.82 -14.85
C ARG A 21 3.28 25.12 -13.60
N ARG A 22 3.70 25.67 -12.46
CA ARG A 22 3.27 25.21 -11.15
C ARG A 22 1.80 25.56 -10.92
N THR A 23 1.01 24.62 -10.41
CA THR A 23 -0.37 24.89 -9.96
C THR A 23 -0.37 25.74 -8.67
N GLN A 24 -1.34 26.65 -8.52
CA GLN A 24 -1.43 27.53 -7.34
C GLN A 24 -1.80 26.73 -6.07
N ARG A 25 -1.18 27.06 -4.92
CA ARG A 25 -1.26 26.30 -3.67
C ARG A 25 -2.42 26.73 -2.77
N GLN A 26 -3.08 25.77 -2.13
CA GLN A 26 -3.58 25.90 -0.76
C GLN A 26 -3.22 24.62 0.04
N GLY A 27 -2.75 24.74 1.30
CA GLY A 27 -2.75 23.62 2.26
C GLY A 27 -1.59 22.60 2.30
N GLY A 28 -0.35 22.93 1.93
CA GLY A 28 0.82 22.08 2.27
C GLY A 28 1.04 20.75 1.50
N ARG A 29 0.23 20.45 0.47
CA ARG A 29 0.31 19.24 -0.37
C ARG A 29 1.54 19.19 -1.32
N PRO A 30 1.93 18.01 -1.86
CA PRO A 30 2.97 17.88 -2.88
C PRO A 30 2.70 18.81 -4.07
N GLY A 31 3.75 19.45 -4.61
CA GLY A 31 3.60 20.34 -5.76
C GLY A 31 3.21 19.57 -7.02
N SER A 32 2.18 20.05 -7.74
CA SER A 32 1.84 19.58 -9.08
C SER A 32 2.17 20.63 -10.15
N TYR A 33 2.36 20.16 -11.37
CA TYR A 33 2.68 20.97 -12.54
C TYR A 33 1.77 20.55 -13.68
N SER A 34 1.27 21.50 -14.45
CA SER A 34 0.57 21.18 -15.69
C SER A 34 1.09 22.05 -16.81
N GLY A 35 0.85 21.60 -18.04
CA GLY A 35 1.32 22.29 -19.21
C GLY A 35 1.21 21.45 -20.46
N TYR A 36 2.09 21.74 -21.41
CA TYR A 36 2.01 21.20 -22.76
C TYR A 36 3.40 20.83 -23.27
N VAL A 37 3.46 19.73 -24.01
CA VAL A 37 4.65 19.32 -24.78
C VAL A 37 4.22 19.09 -26.22
N ASN A 38 4.98 19.64 -27.16
CA ASN A 38 4.69 19.46 -28.57
C ASN A 38 5.13 18.05 -29.02
N VAL A 39 4.27 17.38 -29.80
CA VAL A 39 4.57 16.05 -30.39
C VAL A 39 4.78 16.14 -31.90
N THR A 40 4.28 17.22 -32.50
CA THR A 40 4.58 17.66 -33.86
C THR A 40 4.90 19.16 -33.84
N PRO A 41 5.29 19.78 -34.96
CA PRO A 41 5.42 21.24 -35.03
C PRO A 41 4.11 22.01 -34.76
N THR A 42 2.96 21.35 -34.89
CA THR A 42 1.64 21.99 -34.80
C THR A 42 0.74 21.45 -33.68
N ASP A 43 1.13 20.34 -33.04
CA ASP A 43 0.26 19.61 -32.12
C ASP A 43 0.92 19.40 -30.75
N TRP A 44 0.10 19.54 -29.71
CA TRP A 44 0.51 19.60 -28.31
C TRP A 44 -0.32 18.67 -27.45
N LEU A 45 0.35 17.86 -26.63
CA LEU A 45 -0.30 17.07 -25.59
C LEU A 45 -0.27 17.79 -24.26
N PHE A 46 -1.42 17.86 -23.60
CA PHE A 46 -1.56 18.37 -22.24
C PHE A 46 -1.14 17.30 -21.22
N TYR A 47 -0.52 17.76 -20.14
CA TYR A 47 -0.21 16.90 -19.00
C TYR A 47 -0.54 17.55 -17.66
N TRP A 48 -0.79 16.69 -16.67
CA TRP A 48 -0.81 17.05 -15.26
C TRP A 48 0.10 16.11 -14.48
N TYR A 49 1.13 16.66 -13.86
CA TYR A 49 2.19 15.96 -13.16
C TYR A 49 2.11 16.16 -11.65
N PHE A 50 2.12 15.07 -10.90
CA PHE A 50 2.19 15.04 -9.44
C PHE A 50 3.50 14.40 -8.99
N ARG A 51 4.33 15.18 -8.31
CA ARG A 51 5.61 14.71 -7.80
C ARG A 51 5.41 13.77 -6.60
N ALA A 52 6.06 12.61 -6.63
CA ALA A 52 6.11 11.73 -5.46
C ALA A 52 6.93 12.36 -4.33
N ASP A 53 6.63 11.95 -3.10
CA ASP A 53 7.50 12.31 -1.99
C ASP A 53 8.79 11.49 -2.03
N ASN A 54 9.92 12.18 -2.18
CA ASN A 54 11.26 11.61 -2.23
C ASN A 54 12.05 11.90 -0.93
N THR A 55 11.42 12.40 0.15
CA THR A 55 12.13 12.63 1.41
C THR A 55 12.82 11.37 1.89
N GLY A 56 14.16 11.43 2.03
CA GLY A 56 14.97 10.33 2.56
C GLY A 56 15.49 9.32 1.51
N SER A 57 15.14 9.46 0.22
CA SER A 57 15.69 8.62 -0.85
C SER A 57 16.78 9.34 -1.64
N ARG A 58 17.89 8.62 -1.94
CA ARG A 58 18.94 9.09 -2.86
C ARG A 58 18.58 8.85 -4.33
N THR A 59 17.65 7.94 -4.63
CA THR A 59 17.19 7.62 -5.98
C THR A 59 15.77 8.14 -6.22
N PRO A 60 15.49 8.69 -7.42
CA PRO A 60 14.14 9.13 -7.76
C PRO A 60 13.21 7.92 -7.84
N LYS A 61 12.02 8.05 -7.24
CA LYS A 61 10.93 7.08 -7.44
C LYS A 61 10.57 6.96 -8.93
N PRO A 62 10.03 5.81 -9.38
CA PRO A 62 9.61 5.62 -10.77
C PRO A 62 8.65 6.71 -11.24
N LEU A 63 8.66 6.98 -12.55
CA LEU A 63 7.68 7.81 -13.23
C LEU A 63 6.58 6.91 -13.81
N LEU A 64 5.36 7.05 -13.31
CA LEU A 64 4.19 6.37 -13.84
C LEU A 64 3.45 7.31 -14.78
N VAL A 65 3.38 6.93 -16.05
CA VAL A 65 2.65 7.65 -17.11
C VAL A 65 1.26 7.05 -17.22
N TRP A 66 0.22 7.86 -17.08
CA TRP A 66 -1.18 7.44 -17.12
C TRP A 66 -1.96 8.17 -18.21
N SER A 67 -2.76 7.43 -18.97
CA SER A 67 -3.91 7.97 -19.72
C SER A 67 -5.12 7.08 -19.50
N ASN A 68 -6.32 7.65 -19.56
CA ASN A 68 -7.54 6.84 -19.68
C ASN A 68 -7.72 6.37 -21.15
N GLY A 69 -8.69 5.47 -21.35
CA GLY A 69 -8.96 4.80 -22.62
C GLY A 69 -9.95 5.54 -23.53
N GLY A 70 -11.10 4.92 -23.80
CA GLY A 70 -12.14 5.40 -24.70
C GLY A 70 -12.33 4.51 -25.94
N PRO A 71 -11.68 4.80 -27.09
CA PRO A 71 -10.58 5.75 -27.28
C PRO A 71 -11.01 7.21 -27.17
N GLY A 72 -10.08 8.08 -26.79
CA GLY A 72 -10.27 9.53 -26.80
C GLY A 72 -10.78 10.15 -25.50
N CYS A 73 -10.73 9.42 -24.38
CA CYS A 73 -11.11 9.92 -23.05
C CYS A 73 -9.93 10.56 -22.33
N SER A 74 -10.20 11.68 -21.65
CA SER A 74 -9.19 12.47 -20.95
C SER A 74 -8.60 11.72 -19.75
N ALA A 75 -7.29 11.82 -19.58
CA ALA A 75 -6.55 11.29 -18.43
C ALA A 75 -6.90 12.03 -17.12
N MET A 76 -7.62 13.14 -17.22
CA MET A 76 -8.12 13.88 -16.05
C MET A 76 -9.11 13.06 -15.24
N GLU A 77 -9.72 12.03 -15.83
CA GLU A 77 -10.58 11.08 -15.11
C GLU A 77 -9.75 10.37 -14.05
N GLY A 78 -8.74 9.59 -14.45
CA GLY A 78 -7.86 8.91 -13.51
C GLY A 78 -7.13 9.86 -12.56
N ALA A 79 -6.85 11.08 -13.01
CA ALA A 79 -6.24 12.11 -12.17
C ALA A 79 -7.15 12.64 -11.06
N THR A 80 -8.48 12.49 -11.14
CA THR A 80 -9.40 13.15 -10.18
C THR A 80 -10.44 12.22 -9.56
N THR A 81 -10.57 11.00 -10.08
CA THR A 81 -11.50 10.00 -9.56
C THR A 81 -10.78 8.74 -9.04
N GLU A 82 -9.56 8.46 -9.51
CA GLU A 82 -8.92 7.15 -9.31
C GLU A 82 -7.63 7.20 -8.46
N ILE A 83 -6.48 7.56 -9.07
CA ILE A 83 -5.16 7.18 -8.55
C ILE A 83 -4.31 8.34 -8.03
N SER A 84 -4.69 9.59 -8.30
CA SER A 84 -3.91 10.75 -7.88
C SER A 84 -4.09 11.07 -6.39
N PRO A 85 -3.26 11.95 -5.80
CA PRO A 85 -3.48 12.51 -4.46
C PRO A 85 -4.82 13.22 -4.28
N LEU A 86 -5.46 13.64 -5.38
CA LEU A 86 -6.72 14.35 -5.39
C LEU A 86 -7.85 13.37 -5.71
N ARG A 87 -8.81 13.26 -4.79
CA ARG A 87 -10.11 12.66 -5.08
C ARG A 87 -11.15 13.78 -5.03
N LEU A 88 -11.72 14.10 -6.17
CA LEU A 88 -12.60 15.26 -6.34
C LEU A 88 -14.04 14.85 -6.62
N PHE A 89 -14.24 13.72 -7.29
CA PHE A 89 -15.56 13.28 -7.75
C PHE A 89 -15.77 11.79 -7.52
N ASP A 90 -16.96 11.44 -7.03
CA ASP A 90 -17.50 10.09 -7.13
C ASP A 90 -18.48 10.06 -8.31
N ILE A 91 -17.94 9.77 -9.50
CA ILE A 91 -18.70 9.68 -10.76
C ILE A 91 -19.76 8.56 -10.72
N LYS A 92 -19.59 7.57 -9.83
CA LYS A 92 -20.48 6.41 -9.68
C LYS A 92 -21.72 6.73 -8.85
N ARG A 93 -21.60 7.61 -7.85
CA ARG A 93 -22.72 8.04 -6.97
C ARG A 93 -23.28 9.42 -7.31
N GLY A 94 -22.67 10.15 -8.24
CA GLY A 94 -23.12 11.47 -8.68
C GLY A 94 -22.83 12.60 -7.69
N TRP A 95 -23.21 13.82 -8.07
CA TRP A 95 -22.83 15.08 -7.38
C TRP A 95 -23.23 15.16 -5.91
N ALA A 96 -24.27 14.45 -5.46
CA ALA A 96 -24.72 14.48 -4.07
C ALA A 96 -23.64 14.02 -3.06
N SER A 97 -22.58 13.37 -3.53
CA SER A 97 -21.42 12.94 -2.74
C SER A 97 -20.12 13.67 -3.07
N ALA A 98 -20.12 14.55 -4.09
CA ALA A 98 -18.99 15.39 -4.43
C ALA A 98 -19.08 16.68 -3.61
N THR A 99 -18.16 16.88 -2.67
CA THR A 99 -18.09 18.13 -1.90
C THR A 99 -17.66 19.31 -2.76
N GLY A 100 -17.21 19.08 -4.00
CA GLY A 100 -16.50 20.06 -4.82
C GLY A 100 -15.18 20.52 -4.17
N GLN A 101 -14.75 19.84 -3.10
CA GLN A 101 -13.55 20.15 -2.35
C GLN A 101 -12.48 19.11 -2.67
N LEU A 102 -11.24 19.58 -2.83
CA LEU A 102 -10.06 18.73 -3.01
C LEU A 102 -9.89 17.83 -1.77
N SER A 103 -10.37 16.60 -1.82
CA SER A 103 -10.14 15.60 -0.78
C SER A 103 -8.87 14.79 -1.06
N ASP A 104 -8.18 14.37 0.01
CA ASP A 104 -6.96 13.58 -0.10
C ASP A 104 -7.28 12.11 -0.36
N ASN A 105 -6.63 11.53 -1.35
CA ASN A 105 -6.71 10.09 -1.62
C ASN A 105 -5.68 9.35 -0.75
N ALA A 106 -6.17 8.63 0.28
CA ALA A 106 -5.32 7.83 1.17
C ALA A 106 -4.55 6.71 0.44
N PHE A 107 -5.02 6.30 -0.74
CA PHE A 107 -4.42 5.25 -1.58
C PHE A 107 -3.78 5.82 -2.85
N ALA A 108 -3.39 7.10 -2.84
CA ALA A 108 -2.76 7.73 -3.98
C ALA A 108 -1.49 6.97 -4.41
N TRP A 109 -1.38 6.70 -5.70
CA TRP A 109 -0.23 6.00 -6.27
C TRP A 109 1.08 6.81 -6.16
N SER A 110 0.96 8.11 -5.85
CA SER A 110 2.06 9.01 -5.49
C SER A 110 2.92 8.52 -4.32
N ALA A 111 2.41 7.57 -3.52
CA ALA A 111 3.16 6.89 -2.47
C ALA A 111 4.35 6.11 -3.03
N HIS A 112 4.23 5.51 -4.22
CA HIS A 112 5.25 4.63 -4.81
C HIS A 112 5.85 5.15 -6.14
N ALA A 113 5.19 6.07 -6.84
CA ALA A 113 5.67 6.60 -8.12
C ALA A 113 5.28 8.09 -8.30
N SER A 114 6.07 8.87 -9.05
CA SER A 114 5.58 10.17 -9.51
C SER A 114 4.56 9.95 -10.63
N LEU A 115 3.46 10.69 -10.63
CA LEU A 115 2.34 10.44 -11.54
C LEU A 115 2.30 11.50 -12.64
N LEU A 116 2.31 11.05 -13.90
CA LEU A 116 2.23 11.90 -15.09
C LEU A 116 0.99 11.52 -15.90
N PHE A 117 -0.08 12.31 -15.73
CA PHE A 117 -1.32 12.15 -16.49
C PHE A 117 -1.18 12.87 -17.83
N VAL A 118 -1.45 12.19 -18.94
CA VAL A 118 -1.28 12.72 -20.30
C VAL A 118 -2.58 12.59 -21.07
N ASP A 119 -3.15 13.70 -21.52
CA ASP A 119 -4.30 13.67 -22.41
C ASP A 119 -3.83 13.28 -23.82
N GLN A 120 -4.04 12.02 -24.19
CA GLN A 120 -3.65 11.48 -25.49
C GLN A 120 -4.80 10.63 -26.07
N PRO A 121 -4.86 10.41 -27.40
CA PRO A 121 -4.00 10.98 -28.45
C PRO A 121 -4.24 12.49 -28.70
N ARG A 122 -3.64 13.06 -29.76
CA ARG A 122 -3.87 14.47 -30.12
C ARG A 122 -5.37 14.82 -30.13
N TYR A 123 -5.69 16.01 -29.62
CA TYR A 123 -7.05 16.57 -29.45
C TYR A 123 -7.89 16.05 -28.27
N VAL A 124 -7.42 15.02 -27.56
CA VAL A 124 -8.12 14.49 -26.37
C VAL A 124 -8.01 15.46 -25.20
N GLY A 125 -9.07 15.60 -24.41
CA GLY A 125 -9.06 16.45 -23.22
C GLY A 125 -8.61 17.87 -23.52
N TYR A 126 -7.57 18.33 -22.83
CA TYR A 126 -6.96 19.65 -23.06
C TYR A 126 -5.87 19.67 -24.14
N SER A 127 -5.54 18.55 -24.77
CA SER A 127 -4.59 18.51 -25.89
C SER A 127 -5.19 19.19 -27.13
N PHE A 128 -4.35 19.86 -27.91
CA PHE A 128 -4.81 20.66 -29.05
C PHE A 128 -3.75 20.73 -30.15
N GLY A 129 -4.15 21.21 -31.32
CA GLY A 129 -3.26 21.36 -32.46
C GLY A 129 -4.00 21.78 -33.72
N SER A 130 -3.34 21.63 -34.86
CA SER A 130 -3.93 21.86 -36.18
C SER A 130 -3.52 20.82 -37.21
N GLY A 131 -2.76 19.81 -36.81
CA GLY A 131 -2.36 18.67 -37.65
C GLY A 131 -3.49 17.67 -37.87
N PRO A 132 -3.24 16.60 -38.65
CA PRO A 132 -4.24 15.55 -38.85
C PRO A 132 -4.57 14.82 -37.55
N HIS A 133 -5.80 14.33 -37.42
CA HIS A 133 -6.17 13.42 -36.33
C HIS A 133 -5.32 12.15 -36.36
N VAL A 134 -5.01 11.63 -35.18
CA VAL A 134 -4.41 10.31 -35.02
C VAL A 134 -5.42 9.25 -35.43
N THR A 135 -5.00 8.28 -36.23
CA THR A 135 -5.88 7.20 -36.74
C THR A 135 -5.54 5.82 -36.19
N SER A 136 -4.45 5.70 -35.42
CA SER A 136 -4.05 4.44 -34.79
C SER A 136 -3.27 4.63 -33.49
N SER A 137 -3.23 3.58 -32.68
CA SER A 137 -2.54 3.46 -31.41
C SER A 137 -1.04 3.41 -31.65
N ALA A 138 -0.60 2.87 -32.79
CA ALA A 138 0.78 2.93 -33.24
C ALA A 138 1.25 4.39 -33.45
N GLN A 139 0.43 5.22 -34.12
CA GLN A 139 0.73 6.64 -34.26
C GLN A 139 0.65 7.37 -32.92
N ALA A 140 -0.31 7.03 -32.05
CA ALA A 140 -0.36 7.55 -30.68
C ALA A 140 0.90 7.18 -29.88
N GLY A 141 1.49 6.00 -30.10
CA GLY A 141 2.76 5.57 -29.51
C GLY A 141 3.96 6.40 -29.96
N GLN A 142 4.01 6.77 -31.24
CA GLN A 142 5.04 7.68 -31.75
C GLN A 142 4.93 9.07 -31.09
N ASP A 143 3.70 9.60 -31.01
CA ASP A 143 3.43 10.86 -30.32
C ASP A 143 3.81 10.77 -28.83
N MET A 144 3.56 9.63 -28.16
CA MET A 144 3.94 9.41 -26.75
C MET A 144 5.45 9.38 -26.55
N VAL A 145 6.23 8.78 -27.47
CA VAL A 145 7.70 8.83 -27.41
C VAL A 145 8.20 10.26 -27.54
N ALA A 146 7.69 11.02 -28.53
CA ALA A 146 8.04 12.43 -28.70
C ALA A 146 7.69 13.26 -27.45
N PHE A 147 6.50 13.02 -26.89
CA PHE A 147 6.04 13.64 -25.66
C PHE A 147 6.99 13.35 -24.49
N LEU A 148 7.36 12.09 -24.24
CA LEU A 148 8.21 11.71 -23.11
C LEU A 148 9.62 12.29 -23.25
N ILE A 149 10.19 12.29 -24.44
CA ILE A 149 11.49 12.92 -24.71
C ILE A 149 11.43 14.42 -24.38
N GLY A 150 10.39 15.12 -24.85
CA GLY A 150 10.23 16.54 -24.55
C GLY A 150 9.94 16.81 -23.07
N TRP A 151 9.12 15.97 -22.45
CA TRP A 151 8.80 16.11 -21.03
C TRP A 151 10.02 15.88 -20.13
N LEU A 152 10.89 14.91 -20.45
CA LEU A 152 12.13 14.66 -19.71
C LEU A 152 13.14 15.82 -19.81
N ARG A 153 13.06 16.66 -20.84
CA ARG A 153 13.85 17.91 -20.91
C ARG A 153 13.33 18.99 -19.97
N LEU A 154 12.01 19.04 -19.74
CA LEU A 154 11.40 19.93 -18.75
C LEU A 154 11.68 19.50 -17.30
N PHE A 155 11.75 18.19 -17.06
CA PHE A 155 11.95 17.60 -15.74
C PHE A 155 13.15 16.62 -15.73
N PRO A 156 14.39 17.14 -15.89
CA PRO A 156 15.59 16.33 -16.02
C PRO A 156 15.91 15.48 -14.78
N GLU A 157 15.32 15.77 -13.62
CA GLU A 157 15.42 14.93 -12.42
C GLU A 157 14.87 13.51 -12.62
N HIS A 158 14.03 13.29 -13.64
CA HIS A 158 13.48 11.98 -14.00
C HIS A 158 14.25 11.28 -15.12
N ALA A 159 15.33 11.87 -15.64
CA ALA A 159 16.10 11.25 -16.73
C ALA A 159 16.64 9.85 -16.39
N GLN A 160 16.85 9.57 -15.10
CA GLN A 160 17.30 8.27 -14.60
C GLN A 160 16.19 7.46 -13.90
N ALA A 161 14.97 7.96 -13.86
CA ALA A 161 13.85 7.26 -13.26
C ALA A 161 13.42 6.08 -14.15
N ASP A 162 13.04 4.99 -13.52
CA ASP A 162 12.36 3.91 -14.23
C ASP A 162 10.95 4.37 -14.63
N VAL A 163 10.52 4.03 -15.84
CA VAL A 163 9.22 4.41 -16.41
C VAL A 163 8.25 3.24 -16.37
N ILE A 164 7.04 3.53 -15.88
CA ILE A 164 5.91 2.61 -15.87
C ILE A 164 4.81 3.21 -16.73
N LEU A 165 4.34 2.47 -17.73
CA LEU A 165 3.18 2.87 -18.52
C LEU A 165 1.93 2.23 -17.94
N ALA A 166 0.91 3.05 -17.69
CA ALA A 166 -0.34 2.59 -17.13
C ALA A 166 -1.53 3.20 -17.88
N SER A 167 -2.59 2.39 -18.04
CA SER A 167 -3.84 2.84 -18.63
C SER A 167 -4.94 1.83 -18.32
N GLU A 168 -6.16 2.13 -18.75
CA GLU A 168 -7.30 1.24 -18.59
C GLU A 168 -8.19 1.19 -19.82
N SER A 169 -9.06 0.18 -19.92
CA SER A 169 -10.05 0.07 -21.00
C SER A 169 -9.38 -0.05 -22.38
N TYR A 170 -9.63 0.89 -23.29
CA TYR A 170 -8.90 1.04 -24.55
C TYR A 170 -7.38 1.25 -24.37
N GLY A 171 -6.95 1.58 -23.15
CA GLY A 171 -5.57 1.51 -22.69
C GLY A 171 -4.87 0.18 -22.99
N GLY A 172 -5.63 -0.91 -23.13
CA GLY A 172 -5.12 -2.20 -23.61
C GLY A 172 -4.62 -2.20 -25.06
N HIS A 173 -4.96 -1.20 -25.89
CA HIS A 173 -4.36 -0.96 -27.20
C HIS A 173 -3.21 0.06 -27.11
N TYR A 174 -3.41 1.11 -26.31
CA TYR A 174 -2.43 2.19 -26.15
C TYR A 174 -1.14 1.73 -25.48
N VAL A 175 -1.20 1.09 -24.30
CA VAL A 175 -0.01 0.71 -23.54
C VAL A 175 0.91 -0.22 -24.33
N PRO A 176 0.41 -1.27 -25.03
CA PRO A 176 1.26 -2.07 -25.91
C PRO A 176 1.87 -1.24 -27.04
N ALA A 177 1.10 -0.36 -27.69
CA ALA A 177 1.62 0.46 -28.79
C ALA A 177 2.67 1.48 -28.33
N TRP A 178 2.48 2.10 -27.16
CA TRP A 178 3.49 2.97 -26.54
C TRP A 178 4.74 2.18 -26.17
N SER A 179 4.58 0.99 -25.58
CA SER A 179 5.72 0.15 -25.20
C SER A 179 6.56 -0.24 -26.41
N ASP A 180 5.92 -0.62 -27.51
CA ASP A 180 6.59 -1.00 -28.75
C ASP A 180 7.33 0.19 -29.38
N ALA A 181 6.69 1.36 -29.40
CA ALA A 181 7.32 2.59 -29.87
C ALA A 181 8.56 2.97 -29.03
N ILE A 182 8.49 2.82 -27.70
CA ILE A 182 9.63 3.05 -26.80
C ILE A 182 10.75 2.03 -27.04
N LEU A 183 10.43 0.75 -27.21
CA LEU A 183 11.43 -0.28 -27.52
C LEU A 183 12.13 0.01 -28.85
N ALA A 184 11.36 0.40 -29.88
CA ALA A 184 11.91 0.79 -31.19
C ALA A 184 12.81 2.03 -31.09
N HIS A 185 12.43 3.05 -30.32
CA HIS A 185 13.28 4.21 -30.02
C HIS A 185 14.58 3.78 -29.31
N ASN A 186 14.46 2.95 -28.27
CA ASN A 186 15.60 2.51 -27.47
C ASN A 186 16.61 1.67 -28.25
N ASP A 187 16.16 0.89 -29.25
CA ASP A 187 17.03 0.10 -30.12
C ASP A 187 17.93 0.99 -31.00
N GLY A 188 17.49 2.20 -31.34
CA GLY A 188 18.27 3.20 -32.08
C GLY A 188 19.00 4.24 -31.21
N ALA A 189 18.63 4.37 -29.93
CA ALA A 189 19.14 5.42 -29.05
C ALA A 189 20.42 5.03 -28.28
N ALA A 190 21.26 6.04 -28.01
CA ALA A 190 22.39 5.92 -27.08
C ALA A 190 21.89 5.59 -25.66
N ALA A 191 22.71 4.95 -24.84
CA ALA A 191 22.27 4.41 -23.54
C ALA A 191 21.67 5.48 -22.62
N GLU A 192 22.19 6.71 -22.70
CA GLU A 192 21.79 7.88 -21.92
C GLU A 192 20.48 8.52 -22.40
N GLU A 193 20.08 8.24 -23.65
CA GLU A 193 18.87 8.76 -24.30
C GLU A 193 17.71 7.75 -24.28
N ARG A 194 17.95 6.55 -23.71
CA ARG A 194 16.95 5.49 -23.60
C ARG A 194 15.93 5.81 -22.52
N ILE A 195 14.66 5.59 -22.85
CA ILE A 195 13.58 5.61 -21.88
C ILE A 195 13.62 4.28 -21.11
N ARG A 196 13.84 4.34 -19.80
CA ARG A 196 14.00 3.16 -18.92
C ARG A 196 12.66 2.49 -18.61
N LEU A 197 12.01 1.93 -19.63
CA LEU A 197 10.74 1.22 -19.48
C LEU A 197 10.92 -0.05 -18.62
N ARG A 198 10.22 -0.12 -17.47
CA ARG A 198 10.31 -1.26 -16.53
C ARG A 198 9.00 -1.98 -16.28
N GLY A 199 7.86 -1.29 -16.41
CA GLY A 199 6.56 -1.85 -16.08
C GLY A 199 5.45 -1.38 -17.00
N LEU A 200 4.51 -2.27 -17.28
CA LEU A 200 3.23 -2.00 -17.93
C LEU A 200 2.11 -2.41 -16.97
N LEU A 201 1.14 -1.54 -16.72
CA LEU A 201 -0.04 -1.83 -15.90
C LEU A 201 -1.29 -1.51 -16.71
N ILE A 202 -2.11 -2.52 -16.97
CA ILE A 202 -3.34 -2.34 -17.77
C ILE A 202 -4.54 -2.76 -16.92
N GLY A 203 -5.38 -1.79 -16.56
CA GLY A 203 -6.65 -2.00 -15.86
C GLY A 203 -7.78 -2.31 -16.84
N ASN A 204 -8.56 -3.36 -16.61
CA ASN A 204 -9.74 -3.73 -17.39
C ASN A 204 -9.51 -3.55 -18.91
N GLY A 205 -8.38 -4.07 -19.39
CA GLY A 205 -7.87 -3.75 -20.72
C GLY A 205 -8.54 -4.56 -21.82
N LYS A 206 -8.99 -3.89 -22.88
CA LYS A 206 -9.25 -4.53 -24.18
C LYS A 206 -7.91 -4.59 -24.93
N ILE A 207 -7.32 -5.78 -25.03
CA ILE A 207 -5.98 -5.96 -25.61
C ILE A 207 -6.05 -6.68 -26.96
N ASN A 208 -6.89 -7.70 -27.07
CA ASN A 208 -7.00 -8.49 -28.29
C ASN A 208 -8.47 -8.85 -28.53
N GLN A 209 -9.01 -8.38 -29.67
CA GLN A 209 -10.42 -8.55 -30.01
C GLN A 209 -10.81 -10.02 -30.18
N ARG A 210 -9.87 -10.91 -30.55
CA ARG A 210 -10.11 -12.35 -30.65
C ARG A 210 -10.62 -12.94 -29.33
N PHE A 211 -10.08 -12.48 -28.20
CA PHE A 211 -10.49 -12.96 -26.88
C PHE A 211 -11.68 -12.21 -26.31
N ALA A 212 -12.10 -11.10 -26.94
CA ALA A 212 -13.37 -10.43 -26.67
C ALA A 212 -14.56 -11.09 -27.42
N SER A 213 -14.44 -12.36 -27.81
CA SER A 213 -15.46 -13.14 -28.52
C SER A 213 -16.79 -13.21 -27.77
N ASN A 214 -17.87 -13.52 -28.49
CA ASN A 214 -19.19 -13.67 -27.85
C ASN A 214 -19.26 -14.92 -26.96
N ASP A 215 -18.45 -15.94 -27.24
CA ASP A 215 -18.33 -17.13 -26.40
C ASP A 215 -17.70 -16.82 -25.05
N ASN A 216 -16.59 -16.06 -25.05
CA ASN A 216 -15.97 -15.63 -23.80
C ASN A 216 -16.88 -14.69 -23.02
N PHE A 217 -17.59 -13.81 -23.71
CA PHE A 217 -18.55 -12.90 -23.08
C PHE A 217 -19.73 -13.68 -22.45
N GLU A 218 -20.29 -14.67 -23.14
CA GLU A 218 -21.35 -15.53 -22.58
C GLU A 218 -20.84 -16.37 -21.40
N ALA A 219 -19.60 -16.88 -21.49
CA ALA A 219 -18.95 -17.57 -20.37
C ALA A 219 -18.78 -16.65 -19.16
N PHE A 220 -18.39 -15.39 -19.37
CA PHE A 220 -18.37 -14.37 -18.33
C PHE A 220 -19.75 -14.17 -17.71
N LEU A 221 -20.80 -13.93 -18.51
CA LEU A 221 -22.15 -13.71 -17.98
C LEU A 221 -22.65 -14.90 -17.15
N SER A 222 -22.31 -16.13 -17.57
CA SER A 222 -22.60 -17.34 -16.82
C SER A 222 -21.83 -17.41 -15.50
N GLN A 223 -20.51 -17.19 -15.53
CA GLN A 223 -19.64 -17.18 -14.33
C GLN A 223 -20.01 -16.06 -13.34
N ALA A 224 -20.48 -14.93 -13.84
CA ALA A 224 -20.95 -13.80 -13.03
C ALA A 224 -22.41 -13.96 -12.57
N HIS A 225 -23.06 -15.08 -12.87
CA HIS A 225 -24.46 -15.36 -12.53
C HIS A 225 -25.45 -14.31 -13.06
N LEU A 226 -25.17 -13.75 -14.23
CA LEU A 226 -26.00 -12.75 -14.92
C LEU A 226 -27.01 -13.39 -15.89
N LEU A 227 -26.94 -14.71 -16.07
CA LEU A 227 -27.89 -15.50 -16.86
C LEU A 227 -28.59 -16.54 -15.97
N PRO A 228 -29.79 -17.03 -16.36
CA PRO A 228 -30.52 -18.03 -15.60
C PRO A 228 -29.70 -19.30 -15.31
N PRO A 229 -29.74 -19.87 -14.09
CA PRO A 229 -29.09 -21.13 -13.78
C PRO A 229 -29.59 -22.27 -14.68
N GLY A 230 -28.68 -23.08 -15.22
CA GLY A 230 -29.03 -24.18 -16.12
C GLY A 230 -29.41 -23.76 -17.54
N ARG A 231 -29.29 -22.47 -17.90
CA ARG A 231 -29.38 -22.01 -19.29
C ARG A 231 -28.31 -22.72 -20.14
N ALA A 232 -28.73 -23.41 -21.19
CA ALA A 232 -27.80 -23.97 -22.17
C ALA A 232 -26.99 -22.86 -22.85
N ALA A 233 -25.73 -23.13 -23.17
CA ALA A 233 -24.93 -22.22 -23.98
C ALA A 233 -25.57 -22.04 -25.36
N SER A 234 -25.46 -20.83 -25.91
CA SER A 234 -26.01 -20.50 -27.23
C SER A 234 -25.34 -21.38 -28.29
N GLN A 235 -26.15 -22.12 -29.07
CA GLN A 235 -25.64 -22.79 -30.27
C GLN A 235 -25.60 -21.77 -31.40
N ARG A 236 -24.40 -21.30 -31.72
CA ARG A 236 -24.14 -20.26 -32.73
C ARG A 236 -23.27 -20.81 -33.85
N ALA A 237 -23.41 -20.22 -35.03
CA ALA A 237 -22.49 -20.51 -36.11
C ALA A 237 -21.10 -19.92 -35.80
N PRO A 238 -19.98 -20.51 -36.29
CA PRO A 238 -18.64 -20.07 -35.90
C PRO A 238 -18.34 -18.58 -36.11
N TRP A 239 -18.88 -17.96 -37.16
CA TRP A 239 -18.72 -16.52 -37.43
C TRP A 239 -19.49 -15.62 -36.46
N GLU A 240 -20.53 -16.14 -35.80
CA GLU A 240 -21.26 -15.43 -34.74
C GLU A 240 -20.53 -15.50 -33.40
N ASN A 241 -19.47 -16.31 -33.29
CA ASN A 241 -18.63 -16.35 -32.10
C ASN A 241 -17.59 -15.21 -32.12
N GLU A 242 -17.21 -14.69 -33.28
CA GLU A 242 -16.44 -13.46 -33.39
C GLU A 242 -17.21 -12.26 -32.80
N TYR A 243 -16.49 -11.23 -32.36
CA TYR A 243 -17.09 -10.06 -31.72
C TYR A 243 -18.22 -9.47 -32.59
N SER A 244 -19.45 -9.50 -32.06
CA SER A 244 -20.62 -8.95 -32.74
C SER A 244 -21.50 -8.21 -31.76
N TRP A 245 -21.67 -6.90 -31.98
CA TRP A 245 -22.51 -6.07 -31.13
C TRP A 245 -23.96 -6.57 -31.07
N ARG A 246 -24.46 -7.17 -32.16
CA ARG A 246 -25.81 -7.75 -32.21
C ARG A 246 -25.97 -8.88 -31.19
N VAL A 247 -25.02 -9.80 -31.15
CA VAL A 247 -25.05 -10.96 -30.23
C VAL A 247 -24.84 -10.50 -28.79
N ARG A 248 -23.86 -9.60 -28.55
CA ARG A 248 -23.67 -9.01 -27.21
C ARG A 248 -24.92 -8.29 -26.71
N SER A 249 -25.60 -7.53 -27.56
CA SER A 249 -26.84 -6.83 -27.21
C SER A 249 -27.96 -7.81 -26.84
N GLN A 250 -28.07 -8.94 -27.54
CA GLN A 250 -29.03 -9.99 -27.19
C GLN A 250 -28.72 -10.58 -25.81
N LEU A 251 -27.48 -10.99 -25.57
CA LEU A 251 -27.06 -11.56 -24.28
C LEU A 251 -27.25 -10.59 -23.12
N LEU A 252 -26.93 -9.30 -23.33
CA LEU A 252 -27.20 -8.24 -22.35
C LEU A 252 -28.70 -8.03 -22.12
N GLY A 253 -29.52 -8.17 -23.16
CA GLY A 253 -30.99 -8.14 -23.06
C GLY A 253 -31.54 -9.30 -22.25
N GLU A 254 -31.05 -10.52 -22.47
CA GLU A 254 -31.37 -11.71 -21.66
C GLU A 254 -30.96 -11.51 -20.20
N ALA A 255 -29.76 -11.01 -19.96
CA ALA A 255 -29.29 -10.69 -18.61
C ALA A 255 -30.18 -9.64 -17.94
N ALA A 256 -30.56 -8.58 -18.65
CA ALA A 256 -31.44 -7.54 -18.12
C ALA A 256 -32.85 -8.08 -17.76
N GLN A 257 -33.38 -8.99 -18.58
CA GLN A 257 -34.65 -9.66 -18.29
C GLN A 257 -34.56 -10.55 -17.05
N TYR A 258 -33.48 -11.33 -16.92
CA TYR A 258 -33.25 -12.21 -15.78
C TYR A 258 -33.05 -11.43 -14.47
N LEU A 259 -32.28 -10.34 -14.51
CA LEU A 259 -31.98 -9.51 -13.35
C LEU A 259 -33.14 -8.59 -12.94
N GLY A 260 -34.10 -8.33 -13.84
CA GLY A 260 -35.17 -7.36 -13.62
C GLY A 260 -34.72 -5.89 -13.68
N TYR A 261 -33.53 -5.63 -14.22
CA TYR A 261 -32.99 -4.30 -14.50
C TYR A 261 -31.92 -4.35 -15.58
N THR A 262 -31.70 -3.23 -16.26
CA THR A 262 -30.57 -3.10 -17.19
C THR A 262 -29.29 -2.81 -16.41
N PRO A 263 -28.31 -3.74 -16.39
CA PRO A 263 -27.05 -3.53 -15.70
C PRO A 263 -26.21 -2.46 -16.40
N ASN A 264 -25.48 -1.70 -15.61
CA ASN A 264 -24.43 -0.80 -16.09
C ASN A 264 -23.24 -1.63 -16.59
N GLY A 265 -22.70 -1.24 -17.75
CA GLY A 265 -21.61 -1.98 -18.38
C GLY A 265 -20.32 -2.01 -17.54
N TYR A 266 -19.98 -0.89 -16.89
CA TYR A 266 -18.78 -0.75 -16.07
C TYR A 266 -18.91 -1.39 -14.68
N ASP A 267 -20.13 -1.57 -14.17
CA ASP A 267 -20.38 -2.35 -12.97
C ASP A 267 -21.80 -2.90 -13.00
N TYR A 268 -21.95 -4.20 -13.26
CA TYR A 268 -23.26 -4.81 -13.42
C TYR A 268 -24.13 -4.76 -12.15
N ARG A 269 -23.56 -4.47 -10.97
CA ARG A 269 -24.33 -4.28 -9.71
C ARG A 269 -25.11 -2.96 -9.71
N VAL A 270 -24.73 -2.02 -10.57
CA VAL A 270 -25.36 -0.70 -10.69
C VAL A 270 -26.34 -0.71 -11.86
N ARG A 271 -27.46 0.01 -11.73
CA ARG A 271 -28.40 0.21 -12.83
C ARG A 271 -27.81 1.16 -13.88
N ALA A 272 -27.98 0.83 -15.16
CA ALA A 272 -27.62 1.72 -16.25
C ALA A 272 -28.39 3.05 -16.14
N LEU A 273 -27.69 4.17 -16.33
CA LEU A 273 -28.27 5.51 -16.29
C LEU A 273 -28.77 5.91 -17.67
N ALA A 274 -29.99 6.45 -17.74
CA ALA A 274 -30.53 7.06 -18.95
C ALA A 274 -30.32 8.58 -18.89
N CYS A 275 -29.19 9.07 -19.42
CA CYS A 275 -28.97 10.51 -19.59
C CYS A 275 -27.99 10.84 -20.74
N PRO A 276 -28.06 12.04 -21.35
CA PRO A 276 -27.21 12.39 -22.48
C PRO A 276 -25.70 12.37 -22.18
N ALA A 277 -25.27 12.70 -20.97
CA ALA A 277 -23.86 12.72 -20.55
C ALA A 277 -23.45 11.49 -19.71
N CYS A 278 -24.25 10.41 -19.77
CA CYS A 278 -24.03 9.20 -18.99
C CYS A 278 -23.38 8.11 -19.85
N VAL A 279 -22.05 8.12 -19.98
CA VAL A 279 -21.30 7.03 -20.65
C VAL A 279 -21.15 5.88 -19.65
N GLN A 280 -22.26 5.30 -19.18
CA GLN A 280 -22.40 4.40 -18.02
C GLN A 280 -22.46 5.10 -16.65
N TYR A 281 -21.55 6.05 -16.36
CA TYR A 281 -21.59 6.85 -15.12
C TYR A 281 -21.97 8.31 -15.37
N ASN A 282 -22.31 9.07 -14.32
CA ASN A 282 -22.74 10.46 -14.49
C ASN A 282 -21.56 11.44 -14.39
N TYR A 283 -21.03 11.83 -15.55
CA TYR A 283 -19.89 12.75 -15.64
C TYR A 283 -20.27 14.23 -15.71
N THR A 284 -21.56 14.58 -15.72
CA THR A 284 -22.02 15.95 -16.01
C THR A 284 -21.34 17.00 -15.14
N ALA A 285 -21.26 16.75 -13.83
CA ALA A 285 -20.67 17.70 -12.88
C ALA A 285 -19.14 17.71 -12.98
N TRP A 286 -18.53 16.55 -13.16
CA TRP A 286 -17.09 16.39 -13.37
C TRP A 286 -16.63 17.15 -14.62
N SER A 287 -17.31 16.95 -15.76
CA SER A 287 -16.96 17.61 -17.02
C SER A 287 -17.24 19.11 -16.97
N SER A 288 -18.35 19.54 -16.35
CA SER A 288 -18.67 20.95 -16.17
C SER A 288 -17.63 21.67 -15.31
N TRP A 289 -17.07 21.01 -14.30
CA TRP A 289 -16.03 21.59 -13.46
C TRP A 289 -14.74 21.90 -14.24
N PHE A 290 -14.30 20.99 -15.12
CA PHE A 290 -13.17 21.21 -16.03
C PHE A 290 -13.41 22.32 -17.07
N LEU A 291 -14.66 22.73 -17.29
CA LEU A 291 -14.97 23.89 -18.13
C LEU A 291 -14.92 25.21 -17.38
N THR A 292 -14.86 25.22 -16.05
CA THR A 292 -14.82 26.47 -15.28
C THR A 292 -13.53 27.24 -15.53
N ASP A 293 -13.63 28.56 -15.63
CA ASP A 293 -12.48 29.43 -15.86
C ASP A 293 -11.43 29.32 -14.73
N GLU A 294 -11.86 29.05 -13.50
CA GLU A 294 -10.98 28.84 -12.37
C GLU A 294 -10.06 27.63 -12.58
N VAL A 295 -10.64 26.47 -12.89
CA VAL A 295 -9.90 25.23 -13.12
C VAL A 295 -9.00 25.37 -14.35
N ARG A 296 -9.53 25.90 -15.44
CA ARG A 296 -8.77 26.14 -16.67
C ARG A 296 -7.56 27.04 -16.43
N ARG A 297 -7.72 28.13 -15.67
CA ARG A 297 -6.60 29.01 -15.29
C ARG A 297 -5.61 28.32 -14.36
N ALA A 298 -6.08 27.55 -13.38
CA ALA A 298 -5.22 26.85 -12.41
C ALA A 298 -4.36 25.77 -13.06
N LEU A 299 -4.91 25.08 -14.06
CA LEU A 299 -4.23 24.07 -14.88
C LEU A 299 -3.47 24.66 -16.07
N HIS A 300 -3.50 25.98 -16.22
CA HIS A 300 -2.84 26.71 -17.30
C HIS A 300 -3.30 26.28 -18.71
N VAL A 301 -4.58 25.95 -18.84
CA VAL A 301 -5.23 25.53 -20.09
C VAL A 301 -5.25 26.70 -21.07
N CYS A 302 -4.90 26.40 -22.33
CA CYS A 302 -4.77 27.40 -23.39
C CYS A 302 -6.02 27.49 -24.28
N GLY A 303 -6.41 28.73 -24.61
CA GLY A 303 -7.49 29.01 -25.56
C GLY A 303 -8.79 28.27 -25.23
N ASP A 304 -9.34 27.59 -26.24
CA ASP A 304 -10.58 26.79 -26.15
C ASP A 304 -10.32 25.28 -25.98
N ALA A 305 -9.09 24.88 -25.67
CA ALA A 305 -8.77 23.47 -25.42
C ALA A 305 -9.69 22.86 -24.34
N GLY A 306 -10.10 21.61 -24.49
CA GLY A 306 -11.06 20.95 -23.59
C GLY A 306 -12.54 21.26 -23.83
N ARG A 307 -12.92 22.28 -24.62
CA ARG A 307 -14.35 22.55 -24.87
C ARG A 307 -15.05 21.36 -25.54
N GLY A 308 -14.42 20.73 -26.53
CA GLY A 308 -14.98 19.57 -27.21
C GLY A 308 -15.05 18.31 -26.34
N ALA A 309 -14.10 18.14 -25.42
CA ALA A 309 -14.01 16.96 -24.56
C ALA A 309 -14.94 17.03 -23.34
N PHE A 310 -15.06 18.20 -22.72
CA PHE A 310 -15.77 18.34 -21.44
C PHE A 310 -17.19 18.92 -21.58
N ALA A 311 -17.58 19.43 -22.76
CA ALA A 311 -18.92 20.00 -22.97
C ALA A 311 -19.95 18.96 -23.43
N GLY A 312 -21.22 19.21 -23.10
CA GLY A 312 -22.35 18.41 -23.57
C GLY A 312 -22.26 16.94 -23.14
N SER A 313 -22.58 16.03 -24.06
CA SER A 313 -22.60 14.58 -23.82
C SER A 313 -21.21 13.91 -23.90
N ALA A 314 -20.16 14.68 -24.16
CA ALA A 314 -18.80 14.17 -24.39
C ALA A 314 -18.20 13.51 -23.14
N ALA A 315 -18.58 13.97 -21.94
CA ALA A 315 -18.22 13.34 -20.66
C ALA A 315 -16.69 13.11 -20.46
N GLY A 316 -15.84 13.96 -21.07
CA GLY A 316 -14.39 13.82 -21.04
C GLY A 316 -13.80 13.08 -22.24
N CYS A 317 -14.63 12.57 -23.15
CA CYS A 317 -14.22 11.80 -24.32
C CYS A 317 -14.57 12.52 -25.62
N ILE A 318 -13.73 12.36 -26.64
CA ILE A 318 -14.01 12.87 -27.99
C ILE A 318 -14.16 11.72 -28.99
N ARG A 319 -14.96 11.95 -30.04
CA ARG A 319 -14.98 11.04 -31.19
C ARG A 319 -13.68 11.24 -31.98
N MET A 320 -12.92 10.16 -32.15
CA MET A 320 -11.68 10.16 -32.92
C MET A 320 -11.94 9.76 -34.38
N PRO A 321 -11.91 10.68 -35.35
CA PRO A 321 -12.25 10.37 -36.74
C PRO A 321 -11.20 9.46 -37.39
N GLY A 322 -11.65 8.36 -37.99
CA GLY A 322 -10.77 7.42 -38.70
C GLY A 322 -9.87 6.58 -37.79
N PHE A 323 -10.09 6.62 -36.46
CA PHE A 323 -9.35 5.81 -35.51
C PHE A 323 -9.85 4.35 -35.57
N SER A 324 -8.98 3.42 -35.95
CA SER A 324 -9.35 2.02 -36.19
C SER A 324 -8.23 1.06 -35.81
N ASP A 325 -8.19 0.63 -34.54
CA ASP A 325 -7.27 -0.43 -34.09
C ASP A 325 -7.95 -1.62 -33.43
N ASP A 326 -9.27 -1.72 -33.43
CA ASP A 326 -9.89 -2.92 -32.88
C ASP A 326 -9.48 -4.18 -33.67
N SER A 327 -9.19 -4.03 -34.96
CA SER A 327 -8.92 -5.11 -35.91
C SER A 327 -7.43 -5.41 -36.17
N VAL A 328 -6.48 -4.95 -35.34
CA VAL A 328 -5.03 -5.23 -35.57
C VAL A 328 -4.63 -6.69 -35.25
N GLY A 329 -5.60 -7.55 -34.93
CA GLY A 329 -5.38 -8.95 -34.61
C GLY A 329 -4.50 -9.11 -33.37
N ASP A 330 -3.42 -9.89 -33.51
CA ASP A 330 -2.52 -10.21 -32.41
C ASP A 330 -1.46 -9.12 -32.14
N GLY A 331 -1.40 -8.03 -32.92
CA GLY A 331 -0.32 -7.03 -32.85
C GLY A 331 -0.09 -6.41 -31.46
N HIS A 332 -1.14 -6.12 -30.70
CA HIS A 332 -1.01 -5.64 -29.32
C HIS A 332 -0.52 -6.73 -28.35
N SER A 333 -0.93 -7.99 -28.57
CA SER A 333 -0.43 -9.12 -27.79
C SER A 333 1.05 -9.37 -28.07
N GLU A 334 1.48 -9.26 -29.32
CA GLU A 334 2.89 -9.36 -29.72
C GLU A 334 3.75 -8.26 -29.11
N ALA A 335 3.26 -7.01 -29.06
CA ALA A 335 3.98 -5.91 -28.41
C ALA A 335 4.19 -6.15 -26.90
N LEU A 336 3.17 -6.69 -26.20
CA LEU A 336 3.32 -7.12 -24.81
C LEU A 336 4.31 -8.28 -24.67
N GLY A 337 4.28 -9.24 -25.61
CA GLY A 337 5.21 -10.35 -25.64
C GLY A 337 6.67 -9.91 -25.80
N ARG A 338 6.93 -9.00 -26.75
CA ARG A 338 8.25 -8.37 -26.94
C ARG A 338 8.70 -7.62 -25.68
N SER A 339 7.80 -6.90 -25.02
CA SER A 339 8.09 -6.21 -23.76
C SER A 339 8.53 -7.19 -22.66
N LEU A 340 7.80 -8.30 -22.50
CA LEU A 340 8.13 -9.35 -21.54
C LEU A 340 9.51 -9.98 -21.81
N ASP A 341 9.81 -10.29 -23.08
CA ASP A 341 11.09 -10.88 -23.48
C ASP A 341 12.27 -9.90 -23.32
N ARG A 342 12.02 -8.59 -23.34
CA ARG A 342 12.99 -7.54 -23.01
C ARG A 342 13.08 -7.26 -21.50
N GLY A 343 12.38 -8.03 -20.66
CA GLY A 343 12.42 -7.93 -19.20
C GLY A 343 11.50 -6.86 -18.60
N VAL A 344 10.63 -6.25 -19.40
CA VAL A 344 9.59 -5.33 -18.90
C VAL A 344 8.50 -6.15 -18.22
N LYS A 345 8.11 -5.77 -17.01
CA LYS A 345 7.07 -6.46 -16.25
C LYS A 345 5.68 -6.02 -16.72
N VAL A 346 4.73 -6.94 -16.77
CA VAL A 346 3.35 -6.67 -17.19
C VAL A 346 2.39 -7.11 -16.10
N ALA A 347 1.56 -6.19 -15.64
CA ALA A 347 0.46 -6.43 -14.71
C ALA A 347 -0.87 -6.13 -15.40
N LEU A 348 -1.73 -7.14 -15.47
CA LEU A 348 -3.08 -7.03 -16.00
C LEU A 348 -4.07 -7.11 -14.84
N LEU A 349 -4.86 -6.06 -14.64
CA LEU A 349 -5.74 -5.90 -13.48
C LEU A 349 -7.19 -5.85 -13.96
N TYR A 350 -8.06 -6.74 -13.48
CA TYR A 350 -9.46 -6.80 -13.92
C TYR A 350 -10.41 -6.76 -12.73
N GLY A 351 -11.32 -5.80 -12.70
CA GLY A 351 -12.46 -5.81 -11.80
C GLY A 351 -13.47 -6.89 -12.19
N LYS A 352 -13.88 -7.71 -11.23
CA LYS A 352 -14.80 -8.84 -11.46
C LYS A 352 -16.22 -8.40 -11.89
N GLN A 353 -16.58 -7.14 -11.63
CA GLN A 353 -17.90 -6.60 -11.95
C GLN A 353 -17.99 -5.88 -13.31
N ASP A 354 -16.86 -5.78 -14.03
CA ASP A 354 -16.85 -5.16 -15.35
C ASP A 354 -17.35 -6.13 -16.42
N SER A 355 -18.32 -5.67 -17.23
CA SER A 355 -18.83 -6.42 -18.39
C SER A 355 -18.35 -5.85 -19.72
N VAL A 356 -17.75 -4.65 -19.73
CA VAL A 356 -17.21 -4.04 -20.96
C VAL A 356 -15.87 -4.71 -21.31
N CYS A 357 -14.98 -4.82 -20.33
CA CYS A 357 -13.68 -5.49 -20.47
C CYS A 357 -13.54 -6.56 -19.38
N ASP A 358 -14.29 -7.64 -19.53
CA ASP A 358 -14.42 -8.66 -18.50
C ASP A 358 -13.12 -9.43 -18.24
N PHE A 359 -13.05 -10.03 -17.05
CA PHE A 359 -11.87 -10.80 -16.63
C PHE A 359 -11.67 -12.09 -17.44
N VAL A 360 -12.73 -12.64 -18.08
CA VAL A 360 -12.62 -13.88 -18.87
C VAL A 360 -11.84 -13.59 -20.15
N GLN A 361 -12.19 -12.52 -20.88
CA GLN A 361 -11.38 -12.07 -22.03
C GLN A 361 -9.96 -11.69 -21.60
N GLY A 362 -9.80 -11.10 -20.41
CA GLY A 362 -8.51 -10.71 -19.86
C GLY A 362 -7.58 -11.90 -19.60
N LEU A 363 -8.09 -12.93 -18.92
CA LEU A 363 -7.34 -14.15 -18.63
C LEU A 363 -7.02 -14.92 -19.91
N ALA A 364 -8.00 -15.05 -20.82
CA ALA A 364 -7.80 -15.68 -22.12
C ALA A 364 -6.68 -14.98 -22.91
N THR A 365 -6.64 -13.64 -22.88
CA THR A 365 -5.53 -12.89 -23.49
C THR A 365 -4.20 -13.19 -22.81
N ALA A 366 -4.14 -13.14 -21.47
CA ALA A 366 -2.92 -13.39 -20.71
C ALA A 366 -2.31 -14.78 -20.98
N ASP A 367 -3.15 -15.82 -21.07
CA ASP A 367 -2.72 -17.20 -21.35
C ASP A 367 -2.17 -17.39 -22.78
N HIS A 368 -2.55 -16.52 -23.71
CA HIS A 368 -2.17 -16.59 -25.12
C HIS A 368 -1.15 -15.54 -25.56
N LEU A 369 -0.60 -14.74 -24.65
CA LEU A 369 0.48 -13.81 -24.99
C LEU A 369 1.69 -14.58 -25.60
N PRO A 370 2.23 -14.13 -26.75
CA PRO A 370 3.35 -14.80 -27.42
C PRO A 370 4.69 -14.33 -26.84
N TRP A 371 5.18 -15.00 -25.79
CA TRP A 371 6.47 -14.69 -25.15
C TRP A 371 7.17 -15.94 -24.63
N SER A 372 8.46 -15.82 -24.32
CA SER A 372 9.31 -16.95 -23.89
C SER A 372 8.78 -17.71 -22.67
N GLY A 373 8.13 -17.02 -21.73
CA GLY A 373 7.52 -17.60 -20.53
C GLY A 373 6.06 -18.05 -20.67
N ALA A 374 5.48 -18.01 -21.87
CA ALA A 374 4.05 -18.26 -22.06
C ALA A 374 3.58 -19.64 -21.58
N ALA A 375 4.37 -20.69 -21.82
CA ALA A 375 4.05 -22.04 -21.35
C ALA A 375 4.01 -22.13 -19.82
N THR A 376 4.98 -21.51 -19.15
CA THR A 376 5.07 -21.48 -17.68
C THR A 376 3.97 -20.63 -17.06
N PHE A 377 3.57 -19.54 -17.71
CA PHE A 377 2.41 -18.77 -17.26
C PHE A 377 1.13 -19.60 -17.40
N ARG A 378 0.88 -20.23 -18.54
CA ARG A 378 -0.32 -21.07 -18.73
C ARG A 378 -0.45 -22.15 -17.66
N SER A 379 0.65 -22.82 -17.30
CA SER A 379 0.66 -23.87 -16.27
C SER A 379 0.72 -23.34 -14.83
N ALA A 380 0.90 -22.04 -14.60
CA ALA A 380 0.92 -21.47 -13.27
C ALA A 380 -0.45 -21.61 -12.59
N THR A 381 -0.43 -21.87 -11.28
CA THR A 381 -1.64 -22.05 -10.48
C THR A 381 -2.26 -20.69 -10.13
N MET A 382 -3.58 -20.59 -10.27
CA MET A 382 -4.34 -19.44 -9.77
C MET A 382 -4.34 -19.48 -8.23
N ALA A 383 -3.98 -18.38 -7.58
CA ALA A 383 -3.93 -18.26 -6.13
C ALA A 383 -4.93 -17.22 -5.62
N PRO A 384 -5.45 -17.35 -4.39
CA PRO A 384 -6.25 -16.30 -3.78
C PRO A 384 -5.40 -15.04 -3.61
N LEU A 385 -5.93 -13.91 -4.05
CA LEU A 385 -5.34 -12.60 -3.78
C LEU A 385 -5.80 -12.15 -2.40
N ARG A 386 -4.86 -12.04 -1.47
CA ARG A 386 -5.14 -11.56 -0.13
C ARG A 386 -4.54 -10.19 0.09
N LEU A 387 -5.36 -9.32 0.67
CA LEU A 387 -4.93 -8.04 1.21
C LEU A 387 -5.47 -8.03 2.62
N LEU A 388 -4.59 -7.89 3.60
CA LEU A 388 -5.00 -7.75 4.99
C LEU A 388 -5.80 -8.98 5.50
N GLY A 389 -5.29 -10.19 5.25
CA GLY A 389 -5.94 -11.46 5.65
C GLY A 389 -7.18 -11.83 4.82
N ALA A 390 -7.94 -10.81 4.39
CA ALA A 390 -9.11 -10.95 3.54
C ALA A 390 -8.74 -11.37 2.12
N GLU A 391 -9.48 -12.33 1.58
CA GLU A 391 -9.47 -12.64 0.16
C GLU A 391 -10.22 -11.53 -0.58
N ILE A 392 -9.52 -10.87 -1.50
CA ILE A 392 -10.01 -9.72 -2.27
C ILE A 392 -10.05 -10.03 -3.78
N GLY A 393 -9.99 -11.31 -4.12
CA GLY A 393 -9.99 -11.80 -5.48
C GLY A 393 -8.96 -12.90 -5.68
N GLN A 394 -8.45 -13.01 -6.91
CA GLN A 394 -7.54 -14.07 -7.32
C GLN A 394 -6.46 -13.52 -8.25
N TRP A 395 -5.33 -14.20 -8.32
CA TRP A 395 -4.24 -13.78 -9.18
C TRP A 395 -3.41 -14.97 -9.67
N LYS A 396 -2.76 -14.76 -10.81
CA LYS A 396 -1.89 -15.73 -11.49
C LYS A 396 -0.66 -14.99 -11.98
N ALA A 397 0.53 -15.53 -11.73
CA ALA A 397 1.76 -14.91 -12.18
C ALA A 397 2.83 -15.94 -12.55
N SER A 398 3.68 -15.56 -13.50
CA SER A 398 4.90 -16.29 -13.85
C SER A 398 5.87 -15.36 -14.58
N GLY A 399 7.14 -15.40 -14.18
CA GLY A 399 8.20 -14.61 -14.81
C GLY A 399 7.96 -13.10 -14.79
N GLY A 400 7.68 -12.51 -15.97
CA GLY A 400 7.40 -11.09 -16.12
C GLY A 400 5.92 -10.71 -16.07
N LEU A 401 5.02 -11.70 -16.16
CA LEU A 401 3.58 -11.48 -16.33
C LEU A 401 2.82 -11.80 -15.05
N SER A 402 1.92 -10.91 -14.68
CA SER A 402 0.96 -11.10 -13.59
C SER A 402 -0.43 -10.66 -14.04
N TRP A 403 -1.43 -11.42 -13.63
CA TRP A 403 -2.84 -11.19 -13.91
C TRP A 403 -3.62 -11.24 -12.59
N TYR A 404 -4.54 -10.30 -12.40
CA TYR A 404 -5.32 -10.12 -11.19
C TYR A 404 -6.80 -9.98 -11.52
N GLN A 405 -7.65 -10.69 -10.79
CA GLN A 405 -9.08 -10.44 -10.69
C GLN A 405 -9.37 -9.87 -9.30
N ILE A 406 -10.05 -8.72 -9.24
CA ILE A 406 -10.38 -8.05 -7.98
C ILE A 406 -11.87 -8.18 -7.70
N ASP A 407 -12.19 -8.76 -6.55
CA ASP A 407 -13.55 -8.84 -6.05
C ASP A 407 -14.06 -7.46 -5.63
N GLY A 408 -15.32 -7.17 -5.94
CA GLY A 408 -15.97 -5.93 -5.54
C GLY A 408 -15.65 -4.72 -6.41
N ALA A 409 -14.83 -4.87 -7.47
CA ALA A 409 -14.44 -3.81 -8.39
C ALA A 409 -15.09 -3.95 -9.79
N GLY A 410 -15.57 -2.83 -10.33
CA GLY A 410 -16.00 -2.68 -11.72
C GLY A 410 -14.85 -2.27 -12.65
N HIS A 411 -15.18 -1.47 -13.67
CA HIS A 411 -14.26 -1.08 -14.74
C HIS A 411 -13.07 -0.26 -14.24
N MET A 412 -13.33 0.79 -13.45
CA MET A 412 -12.29 1.60 -12.80
C MET A 412 -11.91 0.95 -11.47
N VAL A 413 -11.03 -0.05 -11.52
CA VAL A 413 -10.62 -0.80 -10.30
C VAL A 413 -10.09 0.11 -9.20
N PRO A 414 -9.26 1.13 -9.45
CA PRO A 414 -8.78 2.00 -8.38
C PRO A 414 -9.88 2.87 -7.75
N LEU A 415 -10.99 3.13 -8.46
CA LEU A 415 -12.15 3.82 -7.89
C LEU A 415 -12.89 2.96 -6.85
N ASP A 416 -13.09 1.69 -7.17
CA ASP A 416 -13.89 0.75 -6.39
C ASP A 416 -13.09 0.03 -5.29
N ALA A 417 -11.87 -0.38 -5.61
CA ALA A 417 -10.97 -1.13 -4.74
C ALA A 417 -9.58 -0.47 -4.68
N PRO A 418 -9.47 0.78 -4.18
CA PRO A 418 -8.24 1.58 -4.23
C PRO A 418 -7.05 0.91 -3.55
N ALA A 419 -7.27 0.23 -2.42
CA ALA A 419 -6.22 -0.48 -1.69
C ALA A 419 -5.67 -1.68 -2.48
N ALA A 420 -6.55 -2.43 -3.16
CA ALA A 420 -6.16 -3.55 -4.02
C ALA A 420 -5.34 -3.06 -5.23
N ALA A 421 -5.81 -1.99 -5.88
CA ALA A 421 -5.14 -1.38 -7.02
C ALA A 421 -3.73 -0.86 -6.64
N LEU A 422 -3.61 -0.18 -5.49
CA LEU A 422 -2.31 0.26 -4.97
C LEU A 422 -1.38 -0.93 -4.67
N GLY A 423 -1.90 -2.01 -4.08
CA GLY A 423 -1.12 -3.22 -3.82
C GLY A 423 -0.60 -3.90 -5.09
N VAL A 424 -1.32 -3.81 -6.22
CA VAL A 424 -0.85 -4.29 -7.52
C VAL A 424 0.28 -3.41 -8.06
N LEU A 425 0.17 -2.08 -7.92
CA LEU A 425 1.28 -1.17 -8.24
C LEU A 425 2.51 -1.45 -7.36
N GLU A 426 2.32 -1.61 -6.05
CA GLU A 426 3.40 -1.94 -5.11
C GLU A 426 4.10 -3.24 -5.54
N ARG A 427 3.34 -4.27 -5.94
CA ARG A 427 3.92 -5.49 -6.51
C ARG A 427 4.65 -5.24 -7.82
N LEU A 428 4.17 -4.37 -8.70
CA LEU A 428 4.88 -4.07 -9.95
C LEU A 428 6.19 -3.28 -9.71
N VAL A 429 6.20 -2.38 -8.72
CA VAL A 429 7.31 -1.47 -8.42
C VAL A 429 8.36 -2.09 -7.49
N VAL A 430 7.90 -2.71 -6.40
CA VAL A 430 8.76 -3.14 -5.28
C VAL A 430 9.17 -4.60 -5.43
N SER A 431 8.26 -5.48 -5.86
CA SER A 431 8.55 -6.92 -6.03
C SER A 431 9.80 -7.19 -6.87
N PRO A 432 10.03 -6.51 -8.02
CA PRO A 432 11.22 -6.78 -8.83
C PRO A 432 12.53 -6.37 -8.18
N LEU A 433 12.53 -5.37 -7.28
CA LEU A 433 13.73 -4.94 -6.55
C LEU A 433 14.23 -6.02 -5.58
N VAL A 434 13.35 -6.95 -5.19
CA VAL A 434 13.62 -7.98 -4.19
C VAL A 434 13.34 -9.39 -4.70
N GLY A 435 13.26 -9.57 -6.02
CA GLY A 435 13.02 -10.88 -6.64
C GLY A 435 11.67 -11.52 -6.28
N GLY A 436 10.69 -10.73 -5.82
CA GLY A 436 9.39 -11.22 -5.38
C GLY A 436 9.35 -11.89 -4.02
N ASP A 437 10.32 -11.60 -3.16
CA ASP A 437 10.35 -12.08 -1.79
C ASP A 437 9.17 -11.52 -0.97
N ALA A 438 8.17 -12.37 -0.72
CA ALA A 438 6.99 -12.04 0.06
C ALA A 438 7.32 -11.68 1.52
N THR A 439 8.37 -12.29 2.10
CA THR A 439 8.85 -11.98 3.45
C THR A 439 9.38 -10.56 3.50
N PHE A 440 10.20 -10.18 2.52
CA PHE A 440 10.71 -8.82 2.42
C PHE A 440 9.59 -7.81 2.28
N LEU A 441 8.59 -8.05 1.42
CA LEU A 441 7.48 -7.12 1.20
C LEU A 441 6.64 -6.91 2.47
N LEU A 442 6.39 -7.96 3.26
CA LEU A 442 5.68 -7.87 4.53
C LEU A 442 6.46 -7.05 5.58
N LEU A 443 7.78 -7.27 5.65
CA LEU A 443 8.67 -6.50 6.54
C LEU A 443 8.81 -5.04 6.09
N TYR A 444 8.87 -4.81 4.78
CA TYR A 444 8.93 -3.47 4.21
C TYR A 444 7.67 -2.66 4.57
N ARG A 445 6.49 -3.27 4.47
CA ARG A 445 5.22 -2.67 4.89
C ARG A 445 5.15 -2.47 6.40
N GLU A 446 5.68 -3.39 7.20
CA GLU A 446 5.76 -3.23 8.66
C GLU A 446 6.60 -2.00 9.04
N LEU A 447 7.77 -1.83 8.42
CA LEU A 447 8.61 -0.65 8.64
C LEU A 447 7.91 0.66 8.29
N TYR A 448 7.10 0.68 7.22
CA TYR A 448 6.27 1.82 6.88
C TYR A 448 5.26 2.14 8.00
N PHE A 449 4.51 1.14 8.48
CA PHE A 449 3.53 1.35 9.56
C PHE A 449 4.22 1.77 10.85
N ARG A 450 5.36 1.17 11.19
CA ARG A 450 6.16 1.55 12.36
C ARG A 450 6.62 3.01 12.29
N HIS A 451 7.03 3.49 11.12
CA HIS A 451 7.32 4.90 10.91
C HIS A 451 6.07 5.78 11.11
N LEU A 452 4.94 5.36 10.54
CA LEU A 452 3.66 6.06 10.65
C LEU A 452 3.23 6.21 12.11
N TYR A 453 3.23 5.14 12.92
CA TYR A 453 2.87 5.19 14.34
C TYR A 453 3.85 6.00 15.19
N SER A 454 5.15 6.01 14.84
CA SER A 454 6.16 6.72 15.63
C SER A 454 6.25 8.22 15.33
N ARG A 455 5.86 8.66 14.13
CA ARG A 455 6.05 10.06 13.68
C ARG A 455 4.77 10.80 13.38
N LEU A 456 3.67 10.09 13.13
CA LEU A 456 2.43 10.64 12.63
C LEU A 456 1.24 10.14 13.47
N THR A 457 0.05 10.65 13.17
CA THR A 457 -1.21 10.15 13.75
C THR A 457 -1.90 9.31 12.68
N PRO A 458 -1.90 7.97 12.81
CA PRO A 458 -2.50 7.10 11.80
C PRO A 458 -4.01 7.30 11.70
N THR A 459 -4.53 7.39 10.47
CA THR A 459 -5.98 7.37 10.19
C THR A 459 -6.56 5.99 10.51
N LEU A 460 -7.89 5.90 10.67
CA LEU A 460 -8.57 4.62 10.89
C LEU A 460 -8.20 3.58 9.82
N GLN A 461 -8.17 3.98 8.54
CA GLN A 461 -7.79 3.10 7.44
C GLN A 461 -6.34 2.61 7.56
N GLN A 462 -5.41 3.49 7.90
CA GLN A 462 -4.01 3.11 8.08
C GLN A 462 -3.80 2.15 9.27
N ARG A 463 -4.63 2.27 10.31
CA ARG A 463 -4.64 1.33 11.44
C ARG A 463 -5.14 -0.04 11.01
N ILE A 464 -6.19 -0.09 10.18
CA ILE A 464 -6.73 -1.34 9.60
C ILE A 464 -5.65 -2.00 8.72
N ASP A 465 -4.98 -1.21 7.89
CA ASP A 465 -3.94 -1.68 6.99
C ASP A 465 -2.71 -2.17 7.74
N SER A 466 -2.39 -1.56 8.88
CA SER A 466 -1.34 -2.03 9.75
C SER A 466 -1.69 -3.36 10.40
N TRP A 467 -2.89 -3.45 11.01
CA TRP A 467 -3.35 -4.64 11.74
C TRP A 467 -3.20 -5.90 10.91
N ALA A 468 -3.60 -5.84 9.66
CA ALA A 468 -3.64 -7.03 8.84
C ALA A 468 -2.37 -7.26 8.00
N ASN A 469 -1.44 -6.30 8.00
CA ASN A 469 -0.02 -6.59 7.70
C ASN A 469 0.61 -7.43 8.83
N TYR A 470 0.29 -7.11 10.09
CA TYR A 470 0.73 -7.88 11.25
C TYR A 470 0.16 -9.30 11.22
N GLU A 471 -1.14 -9.48 10.92
CA GLU A 471 -1.74 -10.81 10.72
C GLU A 471 -0.99 -11.63 9.67
N ALA A 472 -0.72 -11.06 8.50
CA ALA A 472 0.01 -11.74 7.43
C ALA A 472 1.45 -12.10 7.83
N LEU A 473 2.14 -11.20 8.56
CA LEU A 473 3.49 -11.45 9.08
C LEU A 473 3.50 -12.60 10.10
N PHE A 474 2.56 -12.63 11.05
CA PHE A 474 2.47 -13.72 12.02
C PHE A 474 2.04 -15.04 11.38
N SER A 475 1.15 -15.02 10.39
CA SER A 475 0.81 -16.20 9.59
C SER A 475 2.05 -16.79 8.89
N LEU A 476 2.86 -15.94 8.26
CA LEU A 476 4.13 -16.37 7.64
C LEU A 476 5.05 -17.05 8.66
N LEU A 477 5.11 -16.52 9.89
CA LEU A 477 5.95 -17.09 10.95
C LEU A 477 5.39 -18.39 11.54
N LEU A 478 4.08 -18.54 11.65
CA LEU A 478 3.45 -19.57 12.48
C LEU A 478 2.82 -20.73 11.69
N ASP A 479 2.38 -20.50 10.46
CA ASP A 479 1.59 -21.45 9.67
C ASP A 479 2.47 -22.50 8.92
N GLY A 480 3.78 -22.29 8.81
CA GLY A 480 4.70 -23.20 8.12
C GLY A 480 5.19 -24.40 8.96
N ASP A 481 5.53 -25.51 8.30
CA ASP A 481 6.08 -26.73 8.94
C ASP A 481 7.57 -26.63 9.31
N ALA A 482 8.25 -25.58 8.83
CA ALA A 482 9.66 -25.29 9.09
C ALA A 482 9.83 -23.85 9.60
N PRO A 483 10.91 -23.55 10.34
CA PRO A 483 11.23 -22.19 10.75
C PRO A 483 11.33 -21.27 9.53
N ALA A 484 10.74 -20.08 9.62
CA ALA A 484 10.89 -19.05 8.61
C ALA A 484 12.37 -18.71 8.43
N ASP A 485 12.81 -18.58 7.18
CA ASP A 485 14.17 -18.13 6.82
C ASP A 485 14.28 -16.61 7.04
N LEU A 486 14.25 -16.22 8.31
CA LEU A 486 14.22 -14.83 8.72
C LEU A 486 15.02 -14.63 10.01
N ALA A 487 15.98 -13.71 9.96
CA ALA A 487 16.77 -13.30 11.11
C ALA A 487 16.43 -11.86 11.50
N LEU A 488 15.76 -11.68 12.64
CA LEU A 488 15.43 -10.37 13.18
C LEU A 488 16.23 -10.08 14.46
N PRO A 489 16.64 -8.82 14.71
CA PRO A 489 17.16 -8.40 16.00
C PRO A 489 16.13 -8.61 17.11
N ASN A 490 16.59 -9.01 18.31
CA ASN A 490 15.72 -9.25 19.47
C ASN A 490 14.78 -8.07 19.77
N GLN A 491 15.28 -6.84 19.64
CA GLN A 491 14.45 -5.64 19.85
C GLN A 491 13.28 -5.60 18.87
N TRP A 492 13.51 -5.90 17.59
CA TRP A 492 12.44 -5.87 16.59
C TRP A 492 11.39 -6.95 16.86
N ILE A 493 11.81 -8.15 17.30
CA ILE A 493 10.89 -9.22 17.71
C ILE A 493 10.01 -8.76 18.89
N TRP A 494 10.59 -8.06 19.87
CA TRP A 494 9.82 -7.47 20.97
C TRP A 494 8.82 -6.44 20.45
N ASP A 495 9.27 -5.52 19.59
CA ASP A 495 8.43 -4.46 19.04
C ASP A 495 7.24 -5.03 18.27
N LEU A 496 7.41 -6.13 17.53
CA LEU A 496 6.31 -6.80 16.82
C LEU A 496 5.24 -7.32 17.78
N VAL A 497 5.66 -7.92 18.90
CA VAL A 497 4.74 -8.43 19.95
C VAL A 497 4.09 -7.27 20.70
N ASP A 498 4.84 -6.22 21.02
CA ASP A 498 4.36 -5.07 21.79
C ASP A 498 3.37 -4.22 20.98
N GLU A 499 3.63 -3.99 19.69
CA GLU A 499 2.74 -3.26 18.79
C GLU A 499 1.41 -3.99 18.60
N LEU A 500 1.44 -5.33 18.51
CA LEU A 500 0.23 -6.15 18.44
C LEU A 500 -0.67 -5.95 19.69
N ILE A 501 -0.06 -5.88 20.88
CA ILE A 501 -0.76 -5.63 22.14
C ILE A 501 -1.22 -4.18 22.23
N TYR A 502 -0.42 -3.24 21.73
CA TYR A 502 -0.78 -1.82 21.70
C TYR A 502 -2.01 -1.56 20.84
N GLN A 503 -2.09 -2.15 19.64
CA GLN A 503 -3.25 -2.03 18.77
C GLN A 503 -4.51 -2.61 19.43
N PHE A 504 -4.38 -3.68 20.22
CA PHE A 504 -5.47 -4.18 21.05
C PHE A 504 -5.92 -3.21 22.16
N GLN A 505 -4.96 -2.63 22.87
CA GLN A 505 -5.25 -1.67 23.94
C GLN A 505 -5.93 -0.41 23.38
N ALA A 506 -5.49 0.09 22.23
CA ALA A 506 -6.11 1.22 21.55
C ALA A 506 -7.60 0.93 21.28
N CYS A 507 -7.93 -0.25 20.76
CA CYS A 507 -9.32 -0.62 20.48
C CYS A 507 -10.17 -0.87 21.74
N SER A 508 -9.55 -1.30 22.85
CA SER A 508 -10.27 -1.63 24.08
C SER A 508 -10.50 -0.44 25.01
N VAL A 509 -9.71 0.64 24.87
CA VAL A 509 -9.63 1.73 25.86
C VAL A 509 -9.98 3.11 25.28
N GLU A 510 -10.39 3.25 24.02
CA GLU A 510 -10.80 4.57 23.52
C GLU A 510 -12.04 5.12 24.27
N HIS A 511 -11.79 6.09 25.15
CA HIS A 511 -12.77 6.87 25.91
C HIS A 511 -13.37 8.03 25.08
N VAL A 512 -13.00 8.13 23.79
CA VAL A 512 -13.55 9.09 22.85
C VAL A 512 -14.49 8.32 21.93
N PRO A 513 -15.79 8.63 21.90
CA PRO A 513 -16.69 7.96 20.98
C PRO A 513 -16.24 8.24 19.53
N PRO A 514 -15.99 7.21 18.71
CA PRO A 514 -15.61 7.39 17.32
C PRO A 514 -16.66 8.21 16.56
N ALA A 515 -16.24 8.93 15.53
CA ALA A 515 -17.16 9.72 14.72
C ALA A 515 -18.23 8.81 14.09
N ALA A 516 -19.45 9.34 13.85
CA ALA A 516 -20.56 8.53 13.33
C ALA A 516 -20.23 7.79 12.02
N GLN A 517 -19.33 8.34 11.19
CA GLN A 517 -18.80 7.70 9.99
C GLN A 517 -17.85 6.53 10.28
N GLU A 518 -16.99 6.64 11.30
CA GLU A 518 -16.08 5.58 11.74
C GLU A 518 -16.85 4.39 12.32
N ILE A 519 -17.92 4.66 13.07
CA ILE A 519 -18.83 3.63 13.59
C ILE A 519 -19.49 2.86 12.43
N ALA A 520 -19.86 3.54 11.34
CA ALA A 520 -20.46 2.88 10.18
C ALA A 520 -19.46 1.94 9.46
N ILE A 521 -18.19 2.36 9.36
CA ILE A 521 -17.10 1.55 8.77
C ILE A 521 -16.81 0.33 9.66
N LEU A 522 -16.65 0.54 10.97
CA LEU A 522 -16.40 -0.54 11.93
C LEU A 522 -17.56 -1.54 12.02
N LYS A 523 -18.81 -1.09 11.86
CA LYS A 523 -19.99 -1.98 11.81
C LYS A 523 -20.05 -2.84 10.54
N GLN A 524 -19.45 -2.40 9.44
CA GLN A 524 -19.38 -3.16 8.19
C GLN A 524 -18.18 -4.14 8.16
N ARG A 525 -17.15 -3.90 8.99
CA ARG A 525 -15.91 -4.69 9.07
C ARG A 525 -15.84 -5.45 10.40
N THR A 526 -16.60 -6.54 10.52
CA THR A 526 -16.58 -7.42 11.71
C THR A 526 -15.32 -8.29 11.82
N ASP A 527 -14.51 -8.30 10.77
CA ASP A 527 -13.20 -8.97 10.68
C ASP A 527 -12.11 -8.22 11.45
N VAL A 528 -12.17 -6.88 11.48
CA VAL A 528 -11.16 -6.02 12.11
C VAL A 528 -11.66 -5.56 13.48
N TRP A 529 -10.84 -5.77 14.50
CA TRP A 529 -11.09 -5.32 15.87
C TRP A 529 -12.43 -5.75 16.51
N SER A 530 -13.10 -6.77 15.98
CA SER A 530 -14.17 -7.41 16.74
C SER A 530 -13.59 -8.03 18.00
N VAL A 531 -14.33 -7.93 19.10
CA VAL A 531 -13.94 -8.54 20.40
C VAL A 531 -13.57 -10.02 20.17
N THR A 532 -14.29 -10.71 19.29
CA THR A 532 -14.03 -12.11 18.93
C THR A 532 -12.75 -12.33 18.11
N SER A 533 -12.45 -11.51 17.08
CA SER A 533 -11.23 -11.62 16.28
C SER A 533 -9.98 -11.27 17.10
N VAL A 534 -10.10 -10.24 17.92
CA VAL A 534 -9.01 -9.70 18.75
C VAL A 534 -8.71 -10.60 19.92
N LEU A 535 -9.74 -11.09 20.63
CA LEU A 535 -9.57 -12.14 21.63
C LEU A 535 -9.07 -13.42 20.97
N GLY A 536 -9.59 -13.79 19.79
CA GLY A 536 -9.09 -14.92 19.00
C GLY A 536 -7.59 -14.84 18.70
N MET A 537 -7.04 -13.64 18.48
CA MET A 537 -5.60 -13.41 18.25
C MET A 537 -4.75 -13.31 19.53
N LEU A 538 -5.33 -12.97 20.68
CA LEU A 538 -4.57 -12.61 21.89
C LEU A 538 -4.85 -13.46 23.14
N ALA A 539 -6.04 -14.06 23.27
CA ALA A 539 -6.41 -14.93 24.39
C ALA A 539 -7.58 -15.88 24.03
N PRO A 540 -7.37 -17.20 24.00
CA PRO A 540 -8.47 -18.13 23.78
C PRO A 540 -9.22 -18.38 25.10
N GLU A 541 -10.55 -18.24 25.07
CA GLU A 541 -11.39 -19.07 25.92
C GLU A 541 -11.15 -20.55 25.53
N GLY A 542 -10.17 -21.21 26.17
CA GLY A 542 -10.00 -22.67 26.07
C GLY A 542 -8.85 -23.22 25.24
N GLY A 543 -7.71 -22.54 25.14
CA GLY A 543 -6.44 -23.15 24.68
C GLY A 543 -6.26 -23.23 23.15
N ALA A 544 -5.01 -23.08 22.69
CA ALA A 544 -4.52 -23.23 21.31
C ALA A 544 -4.78 -22.11 20.26
N GLY A 545 -5.72 -21.17 20.43
CA GLY A 545 -6.13 -20.25 19.33
C GLY A 545 -5.27 -19.00 19.05
N SER A 546 -4.72 -18.32 20.06
CA SER A 546 -4.09 -16.98 19.89
C SER A 546 -2.70 -17.02 19.25
N MET A 547 -2.35 -16.01 18.43
CA MET A 547 -1.03 -15.91 17.79
C MET A 547 0.12 -15.88 18.80
N LEU A 548 -0.05 -15.19 19.93
CA LEU A 548 0.95 -15.17 21.01
C LEU A 548 1.15 -16.56 21.62
N HIS A 549 0.07 -17.29 21.89
CA HIS A 549 0.15 -18.66 22.37
C HIS A 549 0.79 -19.59 21.34
N ARG A 550 0.40 -19.49 20.06
CA ARG A 550 1.00 -20.26 18.95
C ARG A 550 2.51 -20.00 18.83
N MET A 551 2.95 -18.75 18.97
CA MET A 551 4.38 -18.40 18.99
C MET A 551 5.10 -19.00 20.21
N ALA A 552 4.47 -18.96 21.39
CA ALA A 552 5.00 -19.57 22.60
C ALA A 552 5.08 -21.10 22.54
N GLU A 553 4.11 -21.78 21.91
CA GLU A 553 4.13 -23.23 21.71
C GLU A 553 5.14 -23.64 20.63
N ARG A 554 5.24 -22.91 19.51
CA ARG A 554 6.28 -23.13 18.48
C ARG A 554 7.68 -23.11 19.09
N ALA A 555 7.95 -22.20 20.03
CA ALA A 555 9.24 -22.14 20.72
C ALA A 555 9.60 -23.39 21.54
N LYS A 556 8.62 -24.23 21.89
CA LYS A 556 8.84 -25.50 22.60
C LYS A 556 9.11 -26.67 21.65
N GLU A 557 8.79 -26.53 20.38
CA GLU A 557 9.05 -27.57 19.38
C GLU A 557 10.56 -27.65 19.09
N PRO A 558 11.19 -28.84 19.16
CA PRO A 558 12.64 -28.97 18.99
C PRO A 558 13.20 -28.37 17.68
N ARG A 559 12.37 -28.33 16.63
CA ARG A 559 12.75 -27.78 15.31
C ARG A 559 12.85 -26.26 15.29
N PHE A 560 12.06 -25.57 16.11
CA PHE A 560 11.97 -24.11 16.16
C PHE A 560 12.74 -23.54 17.36
N ALA A 561 12.89 -24.33 18.43
CA ALA A 561 13.58 -23.94 19.67
C ALA A 561 15.05 -23.53 19.46
N SER A 562 15.71 -24.00 18.40
CA SER A 562 17.09 -23.63 18.07
C SER A 562 17.22 -22.34 17.24
N VAL A 563 16.10 -21.76 16.80
CA VAL A 563 16.08 -20.55 15.97
C VAL A 563 15.78 -19.34 16.86
N PRO A 564 16.69 -18.34 16.95
CA PRO A 564 16.54 -17.20 17.85
C PRO A 564 15.21 -16.45 17.70
N LEU A 565 14.68 -16.36 16.47
CA LEU A 565 13.39 -15.74 16.18
C LEU A 565 12.25 -16.35 17.00
N TYR A 566 12.20 -17.68 17.07
CA TYR A 566 11.14 -18.42 17.74
C TYR A 566 11.42 -18.59 19.22
N GLU A 567 12.68 -18.85 19.62
CA GLU A 567 13.07 -18.95 21.03
C GLU A 567 12.75 -17.65 21.79
N ILE A 568 13.20 -16.52 21.25
CA ILE A 568 13.02 -15.21 21.86
C ILE A 568 11.59 -14.71 21.66
N GLY A 569 11.03 -14.92 20.47
CA GLY A 569 9.66 -14.55 20.16
C GLY A 569 8.64 -15.29 21.03
N GLY A 570 8.86 -16.57 21.33
CA GLY A 570 7.99 -17.35 22.23
C GLY A 570 8.07 -16.86 23.69
N TYR A 571 9.25 -16.45 24.14
CA TYR A 571 9.40 -15.80 25.44
C TYR A 571 8.64 -14.46 25.50
N PHE A 572 8.84 -13.59 24.51
CA PHE A 572 8.12 -12.31 24.43
C PHE A 572 6.63 -12.50 24.29
N ALA A 573 6.19 -13.50 23.54
CA ALA A 573 4.78 -13.84 23.42
C ALA A 573 4.17 -14.34 24.74
N THR A 574 4.93 -15.06 25.57
CA THR A 574 4.51 -15.45 26.92
C THR A 574 4.34 -14.23 27.84
N VAL A 575 5.27 -13.27 27.76
CA VAL A 575 5.16 -11.98 28.47
C VAL A 575 3.97 -11.17 27.97
N GLY A 576 3.74 -11.16 26.66
CA GLY A 576 2.61 -10.51 26.02
C GLY A 576 1.27 -11.12 26.46
N LEU A 577 1.19 -12.44 26.50
CA LEU A 577 0.03 -13.19 26.96
C LEU A 577 -0.31 -12.85 28.43
N LEU A 578 0.70 -12.78 29.30
CA LEU A 578 0.54 -12.35 30.68
C LEU A 578 -0.07 -10.93 30.77
N ARG A 579 0.44 -9.99 29.96
CA ARG A 579 -0.08 -8.62 29.90
C ARG A 579 -1.54 -8.59 29.44
N VAL A 580 -1.88 -9.34 28.39
CA VAL A 580 -3.27 -9.46 27.90
C VAL A 580 -4.20 -10.04 28.96
N GLN A 581 -3.80 -11.14 29.63
CA GLN A 581 -4.59 -11.77 30.69
C GLN A 581 -4.87 -10.80 31.85
N CYS A 582 -3.89 -9.97 32.21
CA CYS A 582 -4.06 -8.93 33.22
C CYS A 582 -5.01 -7.81 32.77
N LEU A 583 -4.98 -7.42 31.49
CA LEU A 583 -5.91 -6.43 30.92
C LEU A 583 -7.35 -6.95 30.88
N LEU A 584 -7.52 -8.25 30.63
CA LEU A 584 -8.81 -8.93 30.62
C LEU A 584 -9.32 -9.30 32.02
N ALA A 585 -8.56 -8.97 33.08
CA ALA A 585 -8.85 -9.32 34.48
C ALA A 585 -8.95 -10.84 34.75
N ASP A 586 -8.38 -11.69 33.89
CA ASP A 586 -8.22 -13.13 34.15
C ASP A 586 -6.92 -13.41 34.92
N TYR A 587 -6.96 -13.10 36.22
CA TYR A 587 -5.81 -13.25 37.10
C TYR A 587 -5.45 -14.72 37.38
N THR A 588 -6.37 -15.67 37.14
CA THR A 588 -6.12 -17.10 37.36
C THR A 588 -5.20 -17.65 36.28
N LEU A 589 -5.48 -17.31 35.02
CA LEU A 589 -4.62 -17.70 33.89
C LEU A 589 -3.31 -16.91 33.91
N ALA A 590 -3.35 -15.63 34.28
CA ALA A 590 -2.15 -14.80 34.48
C ALA A 590 -1.19 -15.45 35.50
N LEU A 591 -1.68 -15.88 36.66
CA LEU A 591 -0.86 -16.52 37.70
C LEU A 591 -0.20 -17.83 37.22
N LYS A 592 -0.88 -18.61 36.37
CA LYS A 592 -0.30 -19.81 35.74
C LYS A 592 0.79 -19.48 34.72
N THR A 593 0.66 -18.37 34.00
CA THR A 593 1.71 -17.86 33.08
C THR A 593 2.90 -17.27 33.86
N VAL A 594 2.66 -16.61 35.00
CA VAL A 594 3.68 -15.99 35.88
C VAL A 594 4.69 -17.01 36.40
N THR A 595 4.31 -18.25 36.65
CA THR A 595 5.27 -19.28 37.12
C THR A 595 6.40 -19.54 36.11
N SER A 596 6.21 -19.17 34.84
CA SER A 596 7.23 -19.23 33.79
C SER A 596 8.07 -17.95 33.66
N CYS A 597 7.66 -16.84 34.30
CA CYS A 597 8.24 -15.50 34.17
C CYS A 597 8.70 -14.90 35.52
N HIS A 598 8.97 -15.74 36.52
CA HIS A 598 9.20 -15.34 37.92
C HIS A 598 10.17 -14.16 38.10
N ILE A 599 11.32 -14.14 37.41
CA ILE A 599 12.36 -13.10 37.61
C ILE A 599 11.88 -11.71 37.15
N SER A 600 11.19 -11.61 36.00
CA SER A 600 10.73 -10.33 35.46
C SER A 600 9.65 -9.70 36.33
N VAL A 601 8.74 -10.51 36.89
CA VAL A 601 7.67 -10.01 37.78
C VAL A 601 8.25 -9.49 39.08
N PHE A 602 9.14 -10.25 39.73
CA PHE A 602 9.78 -9.79 40.96
C PHE A 602 10.66 -8.54 40.73
N TYR A 603 11.30 -8.41 39.57
CA TYR A 603 12.06 -7.22 39.19
C TYR A 603 11.18 -5.97 39.10
N TYR A 604 10.07 -6.03 38.36
CA TYR A 604 9.19 -4.87 38.21
C TYR A 604 8.46 -4.50 39.52
N VAL A 605 8.08 -5.50 40.33
CA VAL A 605 7.49 -5.26 41.66
C VAL A 605 8.50 -4.62 42.61
N ALA A 606 9.74 -5.11 42.62
CA ALA A 606 10.81 -4.51 43.40
C ALA A 606 11.11 -3.07 42.97
N PHE A 607 11.13 -2.81 41.66
CA PHE A 607 11.31 -1.47 41.11
C PHE A 607 10.16 -0.54 41.50
N ALA A 608 8.91 -1.02 41.46
CA ALA A 608 7.76 -0.27 41.94
C ALA A 608 7.87 0.07 43.44
N TYR A 609 8.26 -0.89 44.29
CA TYR A 609 8.50 -0.62 45.71
C TYR A 609 9.64 0.39 45.94
N LEU A 610 10.68 0.36 45.11
CA LEU A 610 11.78 1.32 45.16
C LEU A 610 11.31 2.74 44.80
N MET A 611 10.47 2.87 43.77
CA MET A 611 9.86 4.14 43.36
C MET A 611 8.84 4.67 44.38
N SER A 612 8.13 3.77 45.08
CA SER A 612 7.21 4.12 46.17
C SER A 612 7.90 4.34 47.52
N ARG A 613 9.24 4.38 47.56
CA ARG A 613 10.06 4.53 48.80
C ARG A 613 9.81 3.45 49.85
N ARG A 614 9.23 2.31 49.46
CA ARG A 614 9.04 1.12 50.30
C ARG A 614 10.27 0.24 50.22
N TYR A 615 11.41 0.78 50.69
CA TYR A 615 12.72 0.15 50.51
C TYR A 615 12.81 -1.23 51.19
N VAL A 616 12.13 -1.43 52.33
CA VAL A 616 12.11 -2.73 53.03
C VAL A 616 11.41 -3.81 52.20
N ASP A 617 10.31 -3.46 51.54
CA ASP A 617 9.58 -4.38 50.68
C ASP A 617 10.35 -4.63 49.38
N ALA A 618 10.95 -3.58 48.78
CA ALA A 618 11.84 -3.72 47.64
C ALA A 618 13.01 -4.67 47.93
N ILE A 619 13.65 -4.54 49.10
CA ILE A 619 14.74 -5.43 49.54
C ILE A 619 14.24 -6.86 49.71
N ARG A 620 13.06 -7.07 50.32
CA ARG A 620 12.49 -8.41 50.50
C ARG A 620 12.18 -9.09 49.16
N THR A 621 11.59 -8.35 48.22
CA THR A 621 11.28 -8.82 46.87
C THR A 621 12.55 -9.11 46.06
N LEU A 622 13.57 -8.24 46.11
CA LEU A 622 14.87 -8.48 45.47
C LEU A 622 15.64 -9.63 46.12
N SER A 623 15.49 -9.83 47.42
CA SER A 623 16.11 -10.97 48.14
C SER A 623 15.51 -12.31 47.70
N GLN A 624 14.23 -12.34 47.32
CA GLN A 624 13.60 -13.53 46.73
C GLN A 624 14.17 -13.85 45.34
N ILE A 625 14.52 -12.83 44.54
CA ILE A 625 15.27 -13.01 43.29
C ILE A 625 16.65 -13.59 43.58
N LEU A 626 17.35 -13.08 44.61
CA LEU A 626 18.67 -13.56 45.02
C LEU A 626 18.66 -15.00 45.58
N PHE A 627 17.55 -15.43 46.20
CA PHE A 627 17.40 -16.80 46.69
C PHE A 627 17.34 -17.83 45.54
N TYR A 628 16.83 -17.43 44.37
CA TYR A 628 16.89 -18.21 43.12
C TYR A 628 18.28 -18.24 42.49
N ILE A 629 19.22 -17.39 42.95
CA ILE A 629 20.59 -17.25 42.43
C ILE A 629 21.62 -18.07 43.28
N GLY A 630 21.21 -18.63 44.43
CA GLY A 630 22.06 -19.44 45.31
C GLY A 630 22.26 -20.90 44.87
N PRO A 631 23.42 -21.54 45.13
CA PRO A 631 23.69 -22.89 44.63
C PRO A 631 23.01 -24.00 45.45
N ARG A 632 22.16 -24.77 44.73
CA ARG A 632 21.66 -26.16 44.96
C ARG A 632 20.32 -26.35 45.69
N GLN A 633 19.36 -27.00 45.00
CA GLN A 633 19.10 -28.45 45.11
C GLN A 633 18.29 -28.98 43.92
N ALA A 634 18.48 -30.26 43.60
CA ALA A 634 18.10 -30.92 42.36
C ALA A 634 16.57 -31.04 42.16
N GLY A 635 16.09 -30.58 41.01
CA GLY A 635 14.77 -30.86 40.45
C GLY A 635 14.76 -30.51 38.95
N PRO A 636 13.98 -31.19 38.10
CA PRO A 636 14.04 -31.01 36.66
C PRO A 636 13.26 -29.76 36.24
N GLN A 637 13.97 -28.62 36.11
CA GLN A 637 13.49 -27.44 35.37
C GLN A 637 14.62 -26.84 34.51
N PRO A 638 14.29 -26.21 33.37
CA PRO A 638 15.16 -26.17 32.19
C PRO A 638 16.33 -25.19 32.37
N ALA A 639 17.54 -25.76 32.48
CA ALA A 639 18.81 -25.03 32.59
C ALA A 639 19.07 -24.00 31.46
N ALA A 640 18.31 -24.04 30.36
CA ALA A 640 18.43 -23.13 29.22
C ALA A 640 17.85 -21.73 29.51
N ALA A 641 16.64 -21.64 30.07
CA ALA A 641 15.98 -20.36 30.38
C ALA A 641 16.77 -19.56 31.44
N TYR A 642 17.32 -20.26 32.43
CA TYR A 642 18.20 -19.70 33.46
C TYR A 642 19.50 -19.12 32.89
N ARG A 643 20.17 -19.86 31.97
CA ARG A 643 21.40 -19.37 31.32
C ARG A 643 21.14 -18.16 30.43
N LEU A 644 20.00 -18.11 29.74
CA LEU A 644 19.62 -17.00 28.89
C LEU A 644 19.32 -15.73 29.71
N GLN A 645 18.55 -15.88 30.80
CA GLN A 645 18.24 -14.77 31.71
C GLN A 645 19.49 -14.18 32.37
N LEU A 646 20.42 -15.03 32.83
CA LEU A 646 21.69 -14.58 33.39
C LEU A 646 22.54 -13.83 32.35
N LYS A 647 22.57 -14.32 31.10
CA LYS A 647 23.34 -13.69 30.02
C LYS A 647 22.77 -12.32 29.64
N LEU A 648 21.45 -12.18 29.56
CA LEU A 648 20.77 -10.91 29.29
C LEU A 648 20.93 -9.92 30.44
N PHE A 649 20.80 -10.39 31.69
CA PHE A 649 21.00 -9.56 32.89
C PHE A 649 22.44 -9.05 33.00
N LEU A 650 23.44 -9.90 32.79
CA LEU A 650 24.85 -9.50 32.83
C LEU A 650 25.22 -8.52 31.70
N ALA A 651 24.57 -8.63 30.53
CA ALA A 651 24.73 -7.67 29.45
C ALA A 651 24.19 -6.28 29.83
N GLU A 652 23.00 -6.23 30.44
CA GLU A 652 22.39 -4.98 30.92
C GLU A 652 23.20 -4.35 32.07
N VAL A 653 23.66 -5.15 33.03
CA VAL A 653 24.50 -4.67 34.15
C VAL A 653 25.84 -4.10 33.65
N LYS A 654 26.48 -4.76 32.66
CA LYS A 654 27.69 -4.21 32.01
C LYS A 654 27.41 -2.87 31.35
N GLN A 655 26.26 -2.71 30.70
CA GLN A 655 25.89 -1.47 30.02
C GLN A 655 25.55 -0.34 31.02
N GLN A 656 24.93 -0.68 32.15
CA GLN A 656 24.58 0.28 33.21
C GLN A 656 25.76 0.71 34.08
N ALA A 657 26.79 -0.13 34.22
CA ALA A 657 28.01 0.20 34.95
C ALA A 657 28.74 1.43 34.40
N MET A 658 28.47 1.81 33.13
CA MET A 658 29.07 2.97 32.47
C MET A 658 28.34 4.30 32.78
N LEU A 659 27.10 4.25 33.28
CA LEU A 659 26.27 5.45 33.53
C LEU A 659 26.82 6.38 34.63
N PRO A 660 27.35 5.89 35.77
CA PRO A 660 27.98 6.74 36.77
C PRO A 660 29.20 7.48 36.23
N THR A 661 30.03 6.81 35.43
CA THR A 661 31.23 7.37 34.79
C THR A 661 30.86 8.48 33.79
N VAL A 662 29.86 8.24 32.95
CA VAL A 662 29.33 9.23 31.99
C VAL A 662 28.71 10.44 32.71
N ARG A 663 27.98 10.23 33.81
CA ARG A 663 27.43 11.33 34.63
C ARG A 663 28.53 12.13 35.34
N SER A 664 29.62 11.48 35.74
CA SER A 664 30.79 12.14 36.31
C SER A 664 31.52 13.01 35.27
N LEU A 665 31.72 12.49 34.05
CA LEU A 665 32.35 13.22 32.94
C LEU A 665 31.51 14.43 32.49
N LEU A 666 30.18 14.28 32.43
CA LEU A 666 29.27 15.39 32.10
C LEU A 666 29.28 16.50 33.16
N LYS A 667 29.43 16.16 34.45
CA LYS A 667 29.59 17.16 35.53
C LYS A 667 30.96 17.85 35.51
N LEU A 668 32.00 17.14 35.07
CA LEU A 668 33.35 17.70 34.92
C LEU A 668 33.41 18.72 33.78
N TYR A 669 32.73 18.45 32.66
CA TYR A 669 32.71 19.34 31.48
C TYR A 669 31.87 20.60 31.66
N THR A 670 30.85 20.58 32.53
CA THR A 670 30.04 21.78 32.84
C THR A 670 30.72 22.72 33.84
N THR A 671 31.84 22.32 34.43
CA THR A 671 32.55 23.08 35.48
C THR A 671 33.98 23.46 35.13
N ILE A 672 34.51 22.98 34.00
CA ILE A 672 35.86 23.30 33.52
C ILE A 672 35.87 24.56 32.64
N GLY A 673 36.83 25.45 32.89
CA GLY A 673 37.09 26.60 32.02
C GLY A 673 37.86 26.22 30.75
N ILE A 674 37.62 26.94 29.65
CA ILE A 674 38.22 26.72 28.32
C ILE A 674 39.74 26.44 28.32
N PRO A 675 40.58 27.10 29.16
CA PRO A 675 42.03 26.81 29.20
C PRO A 675 42.37 25.43 29.77
N LYS A 676 41.59 24.95 30.75
CA LYS A 676 41.77 23.62 31.37
C LYS A 676 41.22 22.50 30.48
N LEU A 677 40.25 22.84 29.62
CA LEU A 677 39.72 21.99 28.57
C LEU A 677 40.77 21.71 27.48
N ALA A 678 41.58 22.71 27.15
CA ALA A 678 42.67 22.59 26.17
C ALA A 678 43.81 21.70 26.69
N GLU A 679 44.22 21.83 27.96
CA GLU A 679 45.20 20.91 28.58
C GLU A 679 44.73 19.44 28.58
N LEU A 680 43.44 19.19 28.80
CA LEU A 680 42.86 17.83 28.79
C LEU A 680 42.77 17.22 27.39
N LEU A 681 42.64 18.05 26.36
CA LEU A 681 42.67 17.62 24.96
C LEU A 681 44.10 17.28 24.53
N ASP A 682 45.09 18.04 25.01
CA ASP A 682 46.51 17.80 24.72
C ASP A 682 47.05 16.53 25.44
N GLU A 683 46.59 16.19 26.64
CA GLU A 683 46.94 14.92 27.29
C GLU A 683 46.35 13.69 26.55
N ALA A 684 45.18 13.83 25.93
CA ALA A 684 44.48 12.75 25.22
C ALA A 684 45.13 12.38 23.87
N GLU A 685 45.91 13.27 23.25
CA GLU A 685 46.66 12.96 22.03
C GLU A 685 47.86 12.03 22.28
N SER A 686 48.30 11.88 23.53
CA SER A 686 49.44 11.01 23.88
C SER A 686 49.07 9.57 24.24
N GLY A 687 47.78 9.23 24.33
CA GLY A 687 47.27 7.90 24.67
C GLY A 687 46.04 7.53 23.86
N GLY A 688 46.23 6.85 22.73
CA GLY A 688 45.16 6.46 21.81
C GLY A 688 44.21 5.43 22.39
N ASP A 689 43.05 5.87 22.90
CA ASP A 689 41.75 5.15 22.87
C ASP A 689 40.57 6.00 23.43
N ALA A 690 40.83 7.16 24.05
CA ALA A 690 39.79 7.87 24.81
C ALA A 690 38.72 8.58 23.95
N GLU A 691 39.09 9.14 22.78
CA GLU A 691 38.13 9.89 21.94
C GLU A 691 37.12 8.95 21.22
N GLY A 692 37.58 7.75 20.83
CA GLY A 692 36.75 6.72 20.19
C GLY A 692 35.66 6.19 21.14
N ALA A 693 36.07 5.79 22.35
CA ALA A 693 35.15 5.33 23.39
C ALA A 693 34.15 6.42 23.82
N PHE A 694 34.57 7.69 23.81
CA PHE A 694 33.72 8.82 24.18
C PHE A 694 32.65 9.15 23.12
N ARG A 695 32.99 9.10 21.82
CA ARG A 695 32.01 9.26 20.72
C ARG A 695 30.96 8.15 20.73
N GLU A 696 31.38 6.93 21.03
CA GLU A 696 30.49 5.77 21.15
C GLU A 696 29.50 5.93 22.33
N GLN A 697 29.99 6.43 23.47
CA GLN A 697 29.16 6.70 24.66
C GLN A 697 28.18 7.87 24.45
N LEU A 698 28.56 8.90 23.70
CA LEU A 698 27.69 10.04 23.34
C LEU A 698 26.60 9.65 22.33
N GLN A 699 26.91 8.78 21.37
CA GLN A 699 25.89 8.21 20.47
C GLN A 699 24.88 7.35 21.23
N CYS A 700 25.33 6.55 22.21
CA CYS A 700 24.45 5.77 23.06
C CYS A 700 23.50 6.65 23.90
N LEU A 701 24.01 7.79 24.42
CA LEU A 701 23.20 8.79 25.12
C LEU A 701 22.17 9.45 24.20
N LYS A 702 22.56 9.87 22.98
CA LYS A 702 21.66 10.47 21.97
C LYS A 702 20.52 9.52 21.58
N HIS A 703 20.80 8.23 21.49
CA HIS A 703 19.78 7.21 21.22
C HIS A 703 18.80 7.05 22.40
N LYS A 704 19.30 7.09 23.63
CA LYS A 704 18.48 6.95 24.86
C LYS A 704 17.70 8.21 25.24
N THR A 705 18.19 9.42 24.96
CA THR A 705 17.44 10.67 25.23
C THR A 705 16.31 10.92 24.24
N HIS A 706 16.38 10.40 23.02
CA HIS A 706 15.24 10.43 22.09
C HIS A 706 14.06 9.57 22.56
N ALA A 707 14.29 8.50 23.33
CA ALA A 707 13.23 7.71 23.96
C ALA A 707 12.56 8.43 25.16
N LEU A 708 13.24 9.42 25.75
CA LEU A 708 12.76 10.19 26.92
C LEU A 708 11.94 11.43 26.55
N ALA A 709 11.81 11.77 25.27
CA ALA A 709 11.04 12.92 24.81
C ALA A 709 9.51 12.68 24.77
N HIS A 710 9.02 11.48 25.13
CA HIS A 710 7.60 11.21 25.39
C HIS A 710 7.17 11.70 26.78
N VAL A 711 7.32 13.00 27.06
CA VAL A 711 6.85 13.64 28.31
C VAL A 711 5.31 13.78 28.35
N ALA A 712 4.62 13.51 27.24
CA ALA A 712 3.16 13.33 27.21
C ALA A 712 2.69 12.06 27.97
N ASP A 713 3.60 11.12 28.23
CA ASP A 713 3.28 9.83 28.86
C ASP A 713 3.21 9.93 30.40
N SER A 714 3.65 11.04 31.01
CA SER A 714 3.60 11.22 32.48
C SER A 714 2.20 11.10 33.09
N SER A 715 1.14 11.35 32.31
CA SER A 715 -0.24 11.12 32.75
C SER A 715 -0.70 9.67 32.60
N LEU A 716 -0.11 8.92 31.65
CA LEU A 716 -0.42 7.51 31.40
C LEU A 716 0.42 6.60 32.28
N THR A 717 1.70 6.89 32.48
CA THR A 717 2.58 6.16 33.41
C THR A 717 2.07 6.31 34.85
N ARG A 718 1.63 7.51 35.25
CA ARG A 718 1.00 7.74 36.57
C ARG A 718 -0.32 6.99 36.71
N ARG A 719 -1.15 6.94 35.65
CA ARG A 719 -2.41 6.16 35.63
C ARG A 719 -2.17 4.65 35.59
N HIS A 720 -1.14 4.18 34.90
CA HIS A 720 -0.73 2.76 34.86
C HIS A 720 -0.17 2.33 36.21
N SER A 721 0.71 3.12 36.83
CA SER A 721 1.21 2.83 38.18
C SER A 721 0.07 2.85 39.20
N ASP A 722 -0.85 3.80 39.12
CA ASP A 722 -2.03 3.84 40.01
C ASP A 722 -3.00 2.67 39.75
N TYR A 723 -3.15 2.22 38.50
CA TYR A 723 -3.94 1.04 38.14
C TYR A 723 -3.31 -0.24 38.69
N PHE A 724 -2.01 -0.48 38.45
CA PHE A 724 -1.31 -1.66 38.97
C PHE A 724 -1.25 -1.67 40.49
N VAL A 725 -1.05 -0.53 41.16
CA VAL A 725 -1.10 -0.43 42.63
C VAL A 725 -2.49 -0.77 43.17
N ARG A 726 -3.57 -0.34 42.51
CA ARG A 726 -4.95 -0.70 42.89
C ARG A 726 -5.24 -2.19 42.67
N GLN A 727 -4.76 -2.78 41.58
CA GLN A 727 -4.98 -4.21 41.32
C GLN A 727 -4.12 -5.11 42.21
N ILE A 728 -2.89 -4.71 42.55
CA ILE A 728 -2.05 -5.38 43.55
C ILE A 728 -2.72 -5.33 44.92
N GLY A 729 -3.30 -4.19 45.31
CA GLY A 729 -4.05 -4.07 46.56
C GLY A 729 -5.24 -5.03 46.65
N LYS A 730 -6.00 -5.20 45.55
CA LYS A 730 -7.09 -6.18 45.46
C LYS A 730 -6.57 -7.63 45.48
N LEU A 731 -5.42 -7.89 44.86
CA LEU A 731 -4.78 -9.20 44.87
C LEU A 731 -4.33 -9.59 46.28
N ASP A 732 -3.74 -8.66 47.03
CA ASP A 732 -3.34 -8.84 48.43
C ASP A 732 -4.55 -9.12 49.33
N GLU A 733 -5.70 -8.48 49.06
CA GLU A 733 -6.97 -8.69 49.77
C GLU A 733 -7.56 -10.09 49.51
N ILE A 734 -7.49 -10.57 48.27
CA ILE A 734 -7.90 -11.93 47.89
C ILE A 734 -6.96 -12.97 48.52
N ILE A 735 -5.65 -12.73 48.51
CA ILE A 735 -4.66 -13.61 49.14
C ILE A 735 -4.85 -13.64 50.67
N ALA A 736 -5.23 -12.53 51.30
CA ALA A 736 -5.55 -12.46 52.72
C ALA A 736 -6.82 -13.27 53.05
N ASN A 737 -7.86 -13.19 52.21
CA ASN A 737 -9.09 -13.98 52.39
C ASN A 737 -8.89 -15.48 52.17
N ILE A 738 -7.95 -15.89 51.33
CA ILE A 738 -7.58 -17.30 51.13
C ILE A 738 -6.76 -17.85 52.33
N LYS A 739 -6.10 -16.97 53.09
CA LYS A 739 -5.30 -17.34 54.28
C LYS A 739 -6.07 -17.28 55.60
N ALA A 740 -7.30 -16.79 55.62
CA ALA A 740 -8.14 -16.85 56.80
C ALA A 740 -8.67 -18.29 56.98
N PRO A 741 -8.49 -18.94 58.14
CA PRO A 741 -9.18 -20.19 58.41
C PRO A 741 -10.69 -19.89 58.44
N ALA A 742 -11.46 -20.66 57.67
CA ALA A 742 -12.92 -20.60 57.71
C ALA A 742 -13.41 -20.82 59.16
N PRO A 743 -14.54 -20.22 59.57
CA PRO A 743 -15.17 -20.60 60.82
C PRO A 743 -15.54 -22.09 60.85
#